data_AF-A0A7X6XT60-F1
#
_entry.id   AF-A0A7X6XT60-F1
#
_cell.length_a   1.000
_cell.length_b   1.000
_cell.length_c   1.000
_cell.angle_alpha   90.00
_cell.angle_beta   90.00
_cell.angle_gamma   90.00
#
_symmetry.space_group_name_H-M   'P 1'
#
loop_
_entity.id
_entity.type
_entity.pdbx_description
1 polymer ?
#
loop_
_entity_poly.entity_id
_entity_poly.type
_entity_poly.pdbx_seq_one_letter_code
_entity_poly.pdbx_strand_id
1 'polypeptide(L)'
;MARKGNGTRRKTPGESPEGQRLREFTREFFTRTGCQVVARQDELHVALSPEMEALFGTPVLKLAFRARDLLEPDVHLIQPGSVLLERMVTHLRERVGIATADLTASVAAEAVLPPEILFRCEARLGRVTVTPEEYLTFNFRVSYVCDTKNEEVRSITLDGDGGVVTDADLLARLTSAPPGDAPIETSRRTLGALYAAAEAQVRADAEQRAKQIEQETLPRLYREITRLRAFYQNQMAELDPRIEQEAELRDHYERELRLRIDEEVHNHRLTLSLALLNYRIVRVPHARYSVRLQTPHAHRTVVLARDLSTGALLHPACEACGHRLESVELCAGGHLICPECARPCARCGRVECPTCGAQRCARCGEVVCGECRVTCAVCSNVVCRDHSGTCPLCGRQVCHACLRECAVCHTAQCLAHLLPCQACGEVACASCREGCATCGGTFCTNHTGSCARCGQVFCRDHLGACAVCGAECCHPHLEQCRTCGVPLCEAHVMACGGCGAPVCPAHAEGCAVCGTPVCAACGETCASTNRRLCHAHVVACAACGAALSREAAGRCATCDNFICDEHATECLSCGKVGCPQHMAECLVCGQPYCPACMPSGSACPICNHFEHGEPLEASAVWALEGLPRRWMTAARSASWWRVRRGERCLYYGVRPTHLLVAVADAAGRVVLAREFFMRPMPDGSLHLRREH
;
A
#
# COMPACT_ATOMS: atom_id res chain seq x y z
N MET A 1 27.29 -45.16 80.54
CA MET A 1 26.09 -45.57 79.78
C MET A 1 24.97 -45.88 80.76
N ALA A 2 24.09 -44.91 81.03
CA ALA A 2 23.00 -45.04 81.98
C ALA A 2 21.67 -44.82 81.25
N ARG A 3 20.87 -45.88 81.09
CA ARG A 3 19.49 -45.83 80.60
C ARG A 3 18.62 -45.30 81.74
N LYS A 4 18.19 -44.04 81.65
CA LYS A 4 17.23 -43.41 82.56
C LYS A 4 15.81 -43.84 82.21
N GLY A 5 15.04 -44.09 83.28
CA GLY A 5 13.70 -44.60 83.28
C GLY A 5 12.66 -43.70 82.62
N ASN A 6 11.61 -44.39 82.18
CA ASN A 6 10.41 -43.88 81.55
C ASN A 6 9.54 -43.19 82.63
N GLY A 7 9.70 -41.88 82.78
CA GLY A 7 8.83 -41.04 83.60
C GLY A 7 7.75 -40.41 82.73
N THR A 8 6.63 -41.09 82.56
CA THR A 8 5.41 -40.52 81.98
C THR A 8 4.89 -39.41 82.89
N ARG A 9 5.30 -38.16 82.63
CA ARG A 9 4.62 -36.97 83.13
C ARG A 9 3.19 -36.98 82.56
N ARG A 10 2.20 -37.20 83.43
CA ARG A 10 0.80 -36.85 83.18
C ARG A 10 0.77 -35.39 82.69
N LYS A 11 0.39 -35.18 81.43
CA LYS A 11 -0.01 -33.86 80.91
C LYS A 11 -1.26 -33.43 81.66
N THR A 12 -1.18 -32.33 82.39
CA THR A 12 -2.35 -31.53 82.78
C THR A 12 -3.16 -31.20 81.51
N PRO A 13 -4.50 -31.23 81.54
CA PRO A 13 -5.31 -30.90 80.37
C PRO A 13 -5.13 -29.41 80.07
N GLY A 14 -4.42 -29.11 78.98
CA GLY A 14 -4.09 -27.76 78.57
C GLY A 14 -5.33 -26.93 78.25
N GLU A 15 -5.28 -25.67 78.64
CA GLU A 15 -6.21 -24.61 78.27
C GLU A 15 -6.42 -24.57 76.74
N SER A 16 -7.64 -24.28 76.28
CA SER A 16 -7.84 -24.04 74.84
C SER A 16 -7.03 -22.80 74.42
N PRO A 17 -6.44 -22.78 73.21
CA PRO A 17 -5.67 -21.63 72.73
C PRO A 17 -6.44 -20.29 72.79
N GLU A 18 -7.76 -20.37 72.63
CA GLU A 18 -8.67 -19.23 72.70
C GLU A 18 -8.85 -18.70 74.12
N GLY A 19 -9.00 -19.61 75.11
CA GLY A 19 -9.06 -19.22 76.52
C GLY A 19 -7.75 -18.58 77.00
N GLN A 20 -6.61 -19.04 76.50
CA GLN A 20 -5.31 -18.47 76.82
C GLN A 20 -5.15 -17.04 76.27
N ARG A 21 -5.58 -16.79 75.02
CA ARG A 21 -5.60 -15.44 74.44
C ARG A 21 -6.51 -14.49 75.19
N LEU A 22 -7.70 -14.97 75.58
CA LEU A 22 -8.66 -14.16 76.33
C LEU A 22 -8.11 -13.78 77.70
N ARG A 23 -7.44 -14.72 78.37
CA ARG A 23 -6.74 -14.48 79.63
C ARG A 23 -5.62 -13.45 79.51
N GLU A 24 -4.80 -13.54 78.46
CA GLU A 24 -3.75 -12.55 78.20
C GLU A 24 -4.33 -11.17 77.90
N PHE A 25 -5.35 -11.09 77.05
CA PHE A 25 -6.08 -9.85 76.76
C PHE A 25 -6.63 -9.20 78.03
N THR A 26 -7.33 -9.97 78.88
CA THR A 26 -7.92 -9.45 80.11
C THR A 26 -6.87 -8.96 81.09
N ARG A 27 -5.77 -9.70 81.26
CA ARG A 27 -4.62 -9.26 82.07
C ARG A 27 -4.05 -7.96 81.53
N GLU A 28 -3.83 -7.87 80.22
CA GLU A 28 -3.21 -6.70 79.60
C GLU A 28 -4.10 -5.46 79.67
N PHE A 29 -5.41 -5.61 79.45
CA PHE A 29 -6.39 -4.54 79.63
C PHE A 29 -6.28 -3.90 81.01
N PHE A 30 -6.43 -4.70 82.07
CA PHE A 30 -6.41 -4.20 83.44
C PHE A 30 -5.04 -3.63 83.84
N THR A 31 -3.96 -4.25 83.37
CA THR A 31 -2.61 -3.75 83.63
C THR A 31 -2.41 -2.36 82.99
N ARG A 32 -2.87 -2.17 81.74
CA ARG A 32 -2.76 -0.89 81.01
C ARG A 32 -3.69 0.19 81.54
N THR A 33 -4.81 -0.16 82.19
CA THR A 33 -5.71 0.80 82.85
C THR A 33 -5.31 1.09 84.31
N GLY A 34 -4.10 0.71 84.72
CA GLY A 34 -3.53 1.01 86.04
C GLY A 34 -4.09 0.15 87.18
N CYS A 35 -4.75 -0.98 86.88
CA CYS A 35 -5.22 -1.92 87.90
C CYS A 35 -4.10 -2.87 88.31
N GLN A 36 -4.17 -3.39 89.54
CA GLN A 36 -3.23 -4.41 90.01
C GLN A 36 -3.79 -5.79 89.71
N VAL A 37 -3.06 -6.58 88.90
CA VAL A 37 -3.48 -7.93 88.48
C VAL A 37 -2.60 -8.98 89.15
N VAL A 38 -3.22 -9.91 89.88
CA VAL A 38 -2.56 -11.07 90.48
C VAL A 38 -3.05 -12.33 89.78
N ALA A 39 -2.15 -13.03 89.09
CA ALA A 39 -2.46 -14.30 88.45
C ALA A 39 -2.38 -15.46 89.45
N ARG A 40 -3.47 -16.21 89.60
CA ARG A 40 -3.51 -17.53 90.27
C ARG A 40 -3.63 -18.62 89.20
N GLN A 41 -3.49 -19.90 89.54
CA GLN A 41 -3.36 -21.00 88.55
C GLN A 41 -4.44 -20.93 87.44
N ASP A 42 -5.72 -20.86 87.81
CA ASP A 42 -6.85 -20.81 86.85
C ASP A 42 -7.70 -19.51 86.94
N GLU A 43 -7.26 -18.51 87.74
CA GLU A 43 -7.98 -17.26 87.96
C GLU A 43 -7.09 -16.01 87.81
N LEU A 44 -7.70 -14.86 87.49
CA LEU A 44 -7.10 -13.54 87.63
C LEU A 44 -7.84 -12.75 88.72
N HIS A 45 -7.10 -12.28 89.73
CA HIS A 45 -7.62 -11.40 90.76
C HIS A 45 -7.18 -9.98 90.42
N VAL A 46 -8.13 -9.07 90.25
CA VAL A 46 -7.86 -7.70 89.81
C VAL A 46 -8.36 -6.72 90.85
N ALA A 47 -7.46 -5.92 91.43
CA ALA A 47 -7.83 -4.73 92.20
C ALA A 47 -7.92 -3.54 91.23
N LEU A 48 -9.10 -2.93 91.14
CA LEU A 48 -9.40 -1.90 90.15
C LEU A 48 -8.85 -0.53 90.56
N SER A 49 -8.46 0.26 89.57
CA SER A 49 -8.21 1.69 89.74
C SER A 49 -9.54 2.44 89.93
N PRO A 50 -9.56 3.67 90.49
CA PRO A 50 -10.81 4.43 90.71
C PRO A 50 -11.66 4.62 89.45
N GLU A 51 -11.01 4.77 88.29
CA GLU A 51 -11.70 4.88 86.99
C GLU A 51 -12.36 3.54 86.58
N MET A 52 -11.66 2.41 86.79
CA MET A 52 -12.20 1.10 86.47
C MET A 52 -13.26 0.64 87.47
N GLU A 53 -13.15 1.03 88.74
CA GLU A 53 -14.19 0.80 89.74
C GLU A 53 -15.51 1.47 89.34
N ALA A 54 -15.47 2.69 88.82
CA ALA A 54 -16.67 3.35 88.29
C ALA A 54 -17.29 2.61 87.09
N LEU A 55 -16.48 1.95 86.26
CA LEU A 55 -16.94 1.21 85.08
C LEU A 55 -17.52 -0.18 85.42
N PHE A 56 -16.89 -0.89 86.36
CA PHE A 56 -17.26 -2.26 86.71
C PHE A 56 -18.17 -2.35 87.93
N GLY A 57 -18.19 -1.33 88.78
CA GLY A 57 -19.08 -1.19 89.94
C GLY A 57 -18.58 -1.89 91.21
N THR A 58 -17.37 -2.48 91.18
CA THR A 58 -16.76 -3.14 92.34
C THR A 58 -15.27 -2.81 92.43
N PRO A 59 -14.67 -2.75 93.64
CA PRO A 59 -13.25 -2.45 93.79
C PRO A 59 -12.33 -3.63 93.43
N VAL A 60 -12.86 -4.85 93.45
CA VAL A 60 -12.11 -6.08 93.17
C VAL A 60 -12.95 -7.00 92.26
N LEU A 61 -12.27 -7.65 91.31
CA LEU A 61 -12.84 -8.67 90.43
C LEU A 61 -12.05 -9.98 90.54
N LYS A 62 -12.75 -11.10 90.70
CA LYS A 62 -12.19 -12.44 90.52
C LYS A 62 -12.67 -12.99 89.17
N LEU A 63 -11.75 -13.37 88.30
CA LEU A 63 -12.06 -13.73 86.91
C LEU A 63 -11.58 -15.15 86.59
N ALA A 64 -12.46 -15.97 86.02
CA ALA A 64 -12.16 -17.29 85.49
C ALA A 64 -12.37 -17.35 83.97
N PHE A 65 -11.68 -18.30 83.31
CA PHE A 65 -11.69 -18.44 81.84
C PHE A 65 -12.27 -19.77 81.37
N ARG A 66 -12.72 -20.62 82.30
CA ARG A 66 -13.42 -21.87 81.99
C ARG A 66 -14.62 -22.02 82.91
N ALA A 67 -15.70 -22.54 82.36
CA ALA A 67 -16.94 -22.77 83.12
C ALA A 67 -16.75 -23.71 84.32
N ARG A 68 -15.81 -24.67 84.24
CA ARG A 68 -15.51 -25.60 85.33
C ARG A 68 -14.79 -24.97 86.53
N ASP A 69 -14.21 -23.78 86.33
CA ASP A 69 -13.43 -23.05 87.34
C ASP A 69 -14.34 -22.05 88.11
N LEU A 70 -15.65 -22.00 87.81
CA LEU A 70 -16.68 -21.30 88.58
C LEU A 70 -17.00 -22.07 89.87
N LEU A 71 -16.10 -22.01 90.85
CA LEU A 71 -16.26 -22.68 92.15
C LEU A 71 -16.97 -21.81 93.20
N GLU A 72 -16.85 -20.49 93.07
CA GLU A 72 -17.41 -19.50 94.00
C GLU A 72 -18.37 -18.54 93.25
N PRO A 73 -19.47 -18.08 93.87
CA PRO A 73 -20.46 -17.21 93.23
C PRO A 73 -19.94 -15.79 92.90
N ASP A 74 -18.81 -15.39 93.47
CA ASP A 74 -18.15 -14.10 93.25
C ASP A 74 -17.02 -14.16 92.19
N VAL A 75 -16.86 -15.30 91.53
CA VAL A 75 -15.94 -15.48 90.39
C VAL A 75 -16.71 -15.30 89.09
N HIS A 76 -16.25 -14.39 88.24
CA HIS A 76 -16.89 -14.07 86.97
C HIS A 76 -16.21 -14.78 85.80
N LEU A 77 -17.02 -15.45 84.96
CA LEU A 77 -16.53 -16.08 83.73
C LEU A 77 -16.31 -15.05 82.62
N ILE A 78 -15.10 -15.01 82.07
CA ILE A 78 -14.77 -14.25 80.87
C ILE A 78 -14.83 -15.18 79.66
N GLN A 79 -15.78 -14.91 78.77
CA GLN A 79 -15.98 -15.60 77.50
C GLN A 79 -16.67 -14.64 76.51
N PRO A 80 -16.63 -14.89 75.19
CA PRO A 80 -17.43 -14.12 74.23
C PRO A 80 -18.90 -14.02 74.67
N GLY A 81 -19.44 -12.80 74.72
CA GLY A 81 -20.80 -12.50 75.21
C GLY A 81 -20.95 -12.33 76.72
N SER A 82 -19.86 -12.38 77.52
CA SER A 82 -19.94 -12.03 78.94
C SER A 82 -20.00 -10.52 79.16
N VAL A 83 -20.81 -10.07 80.12
CA VAL A 83 -21.04 -8.64 80.41
C VAL A 83 -19.74 -7.90 80.72
N LEU A 84 -18.83 -8.51 81.47
CA LEU A 84 -17.54 -7.89 81.80
C LEU A 84 -16.67 -7.71 80.55
N LEU A 85 -16.62 -8.71 79.68
CA LEU A 85 -15.86 -8.61 78.43
C LEU A 85 -16.48 -7.55 77.50
N GLU A 86 -17.81 -7.47 77.40
CA GLU A 86 -18.49 -6.44 76.62
C GLU A 86 -18.23 -5.04 77.15
N ARG A 87 -18.19 -4.84 78.48
CA ARG A 87 -17.81 -3.56 79.09
C ARG A 87 -16.36 -3.19 78.76
N MET A 88 -15.42 -4.13 78.85
CA MET A 88 -14.02 -3.91 78.45
C MET A 88 -13.92 -3.47 76.98
N VAL A 89 -14.59 -4.20 76.08
CA VAL A 89 -14.59 -3.91 74.64
C VAL A 89 -15.25 -2.55 74.35
N THR A 90 -16.35 -2.23 75.02
CA THR A 90 -17.04 -0.94 74.88
C THR A 90 -16.15 0.21 75.31
N HIS A 91 -15.49 0.09 76.47
CA HIS A 91 -14.54 1.09 76.96
C HIS A 91 -13.39 1.35 75.97
N LEU A 92 -12.86 0.30 75.34
CA LEU A 92 -11.82 0.43 74.31
C LEU A 92 -12.33 1.09 73.02
N ARG A 93 -13.62 0.96 72.68
CA ARG A 93 -14.23 1.49 71.46
C ARG A 93 -14.54 2.98 71.53
N GLU A 94 -14.68 3.55 72.72
CA GLU A 94 -15.02 4.96 72.92
C GLU A 94 -13.82 5.90 72.81
N ARG A 95 -12.59 5.35 72.75
CA ARG A 95 -11.35 6.12 72.70
C ARG A 95 -10.61 5.82 71.41
N VAL A 96 -10.10 6.86 70.75
CA VAL A 96 -9.15 6.68 69.64
C VAL A 96 -7.76 6.55 70.23
N GLY A 97 -7.15 5.37 70.06
CA GLY A 97 -5.78 5.12 70.50
C GLY A 97 -4.77 5.81 69.61
N ILE A 98 -3.69 6.31 70.21
CA ILE A 98 -2.54 6.85 69.49
C ILE A 98 -1.28 6.17 70.03
N ALA A 99 -0.42 5.70 69.13
CA ALA A 99 0.86 5.12 69.50
C ALA A 99 1.97 5.60 68.58
N THR A 100 3.16 5.82 69.14
CA THR A 100 4.39 5.99 68.36
C THR A 100 5.29 4.78 68.58
N ALA A 101 6.21 4.56 67.65
CA ALA A 101 7.16 3.48 67.71
C ALA A 101 8.37 3.77 66.84
N ASP A 102 9.52 3.30 67.26
CA ASP A 102 10.77 3.44 66.51
C ASP A 102 11.32 2.04 66.25
N LEU A 103 11.60 1.71 64.99
CA LEU A 103 12.37 0.52 64.69
C LEU A 103 13.83 0.76 65.05
N THR A 104 14.42 -0.17 65.79
CA THR A 104 15.82 -0.08 66.17
C THR A 104 16.70 -0.38 64.95
N ALA A 105 17.74 0.43 64.75
CA ALA A 105 18.76 0.13 63.76
C ALA A 105 19.47 -1.19 64.14
N SER A 106 19.42 -2.17 63.26
CA SER A 106 20.13 -3.44 63.40
C SER A 106 21.51 -3.42 62.73
N VAL A 107 21.72 -2.46 61.82
CA VAL A 107 23.01 -2.21 61.16
C VAL A 107 23.44 -0.76 61.33
N ALA A 108 24.75 -0.52 61.31
CA ALA A 108 25.31 0.83 61.36
C ALA A 108 25.24 1.53 59.99
N ALA A 109 25.08 2.85 60.00
CA ALA A 109 25.25 3.66 58.80
C ALA A 109 26.74 3.82 58.47
N GLU A 110 27.21 3.07 57.49
CA GLU A 110 28.61 3.16 57.06
C GLU A 110 28.83 4.35 56.12
N ALA A 111 29.96 5.05 56.26
CA ALA A 111 30.36 6.14 55.38
C ALA A 111 31.09 5.64 54.11
N VAL A 112 30.56 4.59 53.48
CA VAL A 112 31.08 4.00 52.25
C VAL A 112 29.96 3.85 51.22
N LEU A 113 30.33 3.72 49.94
CA LEU A 113 29.36 3.43 48.90
C LEU A 113 28.73 2.04 49.16
N PRO A 114 27.41 1.89 49.00
CA PRO A 114 26.75 0.59 49.13
C PRO A 114 27.37 -0.45 48.18
N PRO A 115 27.99 -1.53 48.69
CA PRO A 115 28.64 -2.54 47.84
C PRO A 115 27.65 -3.36 46.99
N GLU A 116 26.37 -3.33 47.32
CA GLU A 116 25.29 -4.03 46.60
C GLU A 116 24.96 -3.36 45.26
N ILE A 117 25.49 -2.16 44.98
CA ILE A 117 25.36 -1.48 43.69
C ILE A 117 26.71 -1.43 42.98
N LEU A 118 26.77 -2.05 41.80
CA LEU A 118 27.90 -1.93 40.90
C LEU A 118 27.77 -0.66 40.05
N PHE A 119 28.55 0.37 40.40
CA PHE A 119 28.64 1.60 39.62
C PHE A 119 29.53 1.41 38.38
N ARG A 120 28.95 1.52 37.17
CA ARG A 120 29.67 1.47 35.88
C ARG A 120 30.12 2.84 35.38
N CYS A 121 30.08 3.83 36.25
CA CYS A 121 30.55 5.19 36.02
C CYS A 121 31.33 5.67 37.25
N GLU A 122 32.00 6.82 37.16
CA GLU A 122 32.69 7.37 38.30
C GLU A 122 31.67 7.75 39.38
N ALA A 123 31.76 7.13 40.55
CA ALA A 123 30.87 7.38 41.67
C ALA A 123 31.68 7.92 42.86
N ARG A 124 31.25 9.06 43.40
CA ARG A 124 31.86 9.67 44.59
C ARG A 124 30.80 9.81 45.67
N LEU A 125 31.07 9.24 46.85
CA LEU A 125 30.23 9.43 48.01
C LEU A 125 30.34 10.87 48.52
N GLY A 126 29.20 11.50 48.72
CA GLY A 126 29.06 12.78 49.39
C GLY A 126 28.71 12.59 50.87
N ARG A 127 27.64 13.25 51.31
CA ARG A 127 27.18 13.15 52.70
C ARG A 127 26.32 11.90 52.90
N VAL A 128 26.54 11.21 54.02
CA VAL A 128 25.62 10.21 54.56
C VAL A 128 24.85 10.83 55.71
N THR A 129 23.52 10.77 55.65
CA THR A 129 22.64 11.27 56.71
C THR A 129 21.71 10.16 57.15
N VAL A 130 21.53 10.00 58.46
CA VAL A 130 20.49 9.12 59.00
C VAL A 130 19.26 9.97 59.28
N THR A 131 18.15 9.62 58.65
CA THR A 131 16.86 10.29 58.85
C THR A 131 15.79 9.23 59.06
N PRO A 132 14.95 9.35 60.09
CA PRO A 132 13.79 8.48 60.23
C PRO A 132 12.77 8.79 59.14
N GLU A 133 12.14 7.75 58.62
CA GLU A 133 10.99 7.84 57.73
C GLU A 133 9.75 7.37 58.49
N GLU A 134 8.67 8.13 58.39
CA GLU A 134 7.42 7.87 59.12
C GLU A 134 6.47 7.03 58.29
N TYR A 135 5.94 5.97 58.91
CA TYR A 135 4.89 5.13 58.36
C TYR A 135 3.69 5.17 59.31
N LEU A 136 2.49 5.43 58.76
CA LEU A 136 1.29 5.60 59.55
C LEU A 136 0.33 4.44 59.30
N THR A 137 -0.01 3.69 60.34
CA THR A 137 -1.02 2.63 60.28
C THR A 137 -2.31 3.07 60.94
N PHE A 138 -3.40 3.14 60.17
CA PHE A 138 -4.74 3.45 60.64
C PHE A 138 -5.56 2.17 60.75
N ASN A 139 -6.14 1.93 61.92
CA ASN A 139 -7.00 0.78 62.18
C ASN A 139 -8.45 1.24 62.21
N PHE A 140 -9.26 0.78 61.25
CA PHE A 140 -10.67 1.09 61.14
C PHE A 140 -11.52 -0.11 61.55
N ARG A 141 -12.57 0.13 62.32
CA ARG A 141 -13.68 -0.80 62.45
C ARG A 141 -14.60 -0.60 61.25
N VAL A 142 -14.81 -1.66 60.51
CA VAL A 142 -15.77 -1.72 59.40
C VAL A 142 -16.94 -2.57 59.87
N SER A 143 -18.15 -1.99 59.85
CA SER A 143 -19.37 -2.69 60.25
C SER A 143 -20.33 -2.79 59.08
N TYR A 144 -20.78 -4.01 58.81
CA TYR A 144 -21.75 -4.39 57.80
C TYR A 144 -23.02 -4.84 58.53
N VAL A 145 -24.09 -4.07 58.41
CA VAL A 145 -25.37 -4.37 59.07
C VAL A 145 -26.43 -4.62 58.00
N CYS A 146 -26.99 -5.82 58.00
CA CYS A 146 -28.18 -6.20 57.25
C CYS A 146 -29.10 -7.01 58.19
N ASP A 147 -29.51 -8.22 57.79
CA ASP A 147 -30.17 -9.20 58.66
C ASP A 147 -29.28 -9.64 59.84
N THR A 148 -27.97 -9.55 59.64
CA THR A 148 -26.93 -9.88 60.59
C THR A 148 -25.92 -8.75 60.68
N LYS A 149 -25.25 -8.63 61.83
CA LYS A 149 -24.18 -7.67 62.06
C LYS A 149 -22.82 -8.35 61.95
N ASN A 150 -22.02 -7.94 60.96
CA ASN A 150 -20.65 -8.38 60.79
C ASN A 150 -19.69 -7.20 61.02
N GLU A 151 -18.74 -7.36 61.94
CA GLU A 151 -17.70 -6.36 62.22
C GLU A 151 -16.33 -6.95 61.90
N GLU A 152 -15.45 -6.15 61.29
CA GLU A 152 -14.05 -6.48 61.09
C GLU A 152 -13.15 -5.27 61.36
N VAL A 153 -11.86 -5.53 61.59
CA VAL A 153 -10.84 -4.49 61.69
C VAL A 153 -10.03 -4.50 60.39
N ARG A 154 -9.93 -3.33 59.76
CA ARG A 154 -9.12 -3.11 58.57
C ARG A 154 -7.99 -2.14 58.87
N SER A 155 -6.76 -2.55 58.57
CA SER A 155 -5.55 -1.78 58.79
C SER A 155 -5.04 -1.24 57.46
N ILE A 156 -4.88 0.08 57.35
CA ILE A 156 -4.26 0.73 56.19
C ILE A 156 -2.96 1.38 56.65
N THR A 157 -1.85 0.99 56.03
CA THR A 157 -0.53 1.57 56.31
C THR A 157 -0.08 2.45 55.15
N LEU A 158 0.28 3.69 55.44
CA LEU A 158 0.76 4.68 54.49
C LEU A 158 2.21 5.06 54.80
N ASP A 159 2.98 5.37 53.76
CA ASP A 159 4.25 6.10 53.89
C ASP A 159 4.01 7.60 54.13
N GLY A 160 5.09 8.37 54.32
CA GLY A 160 5.03 9.81 54.55
C GLY A 160 4.47 10.64 53.38
N ASP A 161 4.46 10.10 52.17
CA ASP A 161 3.94 10.73 50.95
C ASP A 161 2.47 10.33 50.67
N GLY A 162 1.92 9.42 51.46
CA GLY A 162 0.54 8.92 51.34
C GLY A 162 0.39 7.69 50.44
N GLY A 163 1.49 7.06 50.03
CA GLY A 163 1.51 5.79 49.32
C GLY A 163 1.12 4.64 50.23
N VAL A 164 0.24 3.75 49.75
CA VAL A 164 -0.15 2.54 50.50
C VAL A 164 1.01 1.55 50.50
N VAL A 165 1.45 1.18 51.69
CA VAL A 165 2.48 0.16 51.87
C VAL A 165 1.87 -1.22 51.65
N THR A 166 2.43 -1.96 50.69
CA THR A 166 1.97 -3.31 50.32
C THR A 166 2.99 -4.41 50.61
N ASP A 167 4.23 -4.03 50.96
CA ASP A 167 5.28 -4.98 51.30
C ASP A 167 4.95 -5.72 52.61
N ALA A 168 4.74 -7.04 52.50
CA ALA A 168 4.28 -7.85 53.61
C ALA A 168 5.31 -7.96 54.76
N ASP A 169 6.61 -7.94 54.45
CA ASP A 169 7.67 -8.01 55.46
C ASP A 169 7.75 -6.69 56.24
N LEU A 170 7.73 -5.57 55.52
CA LEU A 170 7.66 -4.25 56.13
C LEU A 170 6.39 -4.11 56.99
N LEU A 171 5.22 -4.47 56.48
CA LEU A 171 3.96 -4.43 57.25
C LEU A 171 4.03 -5.26 58.54
N ALA A 172 4.58 -6.47 58.48
CA ALA A 172 4.76 -7.32 59.65
C ALA A 172 5.66 -6.65 60.70
N ARG A 173 6.76 -6.03 60.26
CA ARG A 173 7.71 -5.34 61.14
C ARG A 173 7.14 -4.06 61.75
N LEU A 174 6.42 -3.26 60.96
CA LEU A 174 5.72 -2.06 61.45
C LEU A 174 4.66 -2.44 62.49
N THR A 175 3.97 -3.56 62.27
CA THR A 175 2.97 -4.08 63.21
C THR A 175 3.63 -4.57 64.50
N SER A 176 4.74 -5.30 64.40
CA SER A 176 5.45 -5.87 65.55
C SER A 176 6.37 -4.89 66.28
N ALA A 177 6.53 -3.67 65.79
CA ALA A 177 7.37 -2.67 66.44
C ALA A 177 6.94 -2.53 67.92
N PRO A 178 7.87 -2.33 68.88
CA PRO A 178 7.48 -2.05 70.25
C PRO A 178 6.87 -0.64 70.35
N PRO A 179 5.93 -0.39 71.28
CA PRO A 179 5.47 0.96 71.56
C PRO A 179 6.63 1.81 72.07
N GLY A 180 6.71 3.05 71.62
CA GLY A 180 7.65 4.06 72.08
C GLY A 180 6.93 5.26 72.69
N ASP A 181 7.71 6.11 73.38
CA ASP A 181 7.21 7.32 74.05
C ASP A 181 7.57 8.60 73.28
N ALA A 182 8.16 8.47 72.11
CA ALA A 182 8.65 9.62 71.36
C ALA A 182 7.46 10.46 70.83
N PRO A 183 7.58 11.80 70.85
CA PRO A 183 6.50 12.70 70.51
C PRO A 183 6.08 12.54 69.05
N ILE A 184 4.84 12.96 68.77
CA ILE A 184 4.30 13.05 67.42
C ILE A 184 4.73 14.40 66.84
N GLU A 185 5.68 14.36 65.90
CA GLU A 185 6.18 15.56 65.22
C GLU A 185 5.38 15.88 63.94
N THR A 186 4.64 14.90 63.41
CA THR A 186 3.82 15.03 62.21
C THR A 186 2.76 16.13 62.39
N SER A 187 2.72 17.08 61.46
CA SER A 187 1.77 18.20 61.55
C SER A 187 0.32 17.71 61.45
N ARG A 188 -0.62 18.40 62.11
CA ARG A 188 -2.07 18.10 62.01
C ARG A 188 -2.59 18.11 60.57
N ARG A 189 -2.05 18.99 59.72
CA ARG A 189 -2.43 19.07 58.31
C ARG A 189 -2.00 17.82 57.56
N THR A 190 -0.76 17.38 57.76
CA THR A 190 -0.21 16.16 57.14
C THR A 190 -0.98 14.94 57.62
N LEU A 191 -1.21 14.82 58.93
CA LEU A 191 -1.98 13.73 59.52
C LEU A 191 -3.41 13.68 58.96
N GLY A 192 -4.07 14.83 58.80
CA GLY A 192 -5.40 14.91 58.19
C GLY A 192 -5.43 14.47 56.73
N ALA A 193 -4.39 14.80 55.94
CA ALA A 193 -4.27 14.35 54.57
C ALA A 193 -4.06 12.83 54.48
N LEU A 194 -3.17 12.27 55.31
CA LEU A 194 -2.92 10.83 55.38
C LEU A 194 -4.15 10.07 55.88
N TYR A 195 -4.86 10.60 56.87
CA TYR A 195 -6.13 10.03 57.33
C TYR A 195 -7.15 9.99 56.20
N ALA A 196 -7.32 11.08 55.44
CA ALA A 196 -8.25 11.11 54.32
C ALA A 196 -7.89 10.10 53.22
N ALA A 197 -6.59 9.93 52.93
CA ALA A 197 -6.11 8.90 52.00
C ALA A 197 -6.42 7.48 52.53
N ALA A 198 -6.17 7.22 53.81
CA ALA A 198 -6.48 5.94 54.43
C ALA A 198 -7.98 5.66 54.47
N GLU A 199 -8.81 6.67 54.77
CA GLU A 199 -10.26 6.57 54.77
C GLU A 199 -10.80 6.26 53.37
N ALA A 200 -10.25 6.90 52.33
CA ALA A 200 -10.61 6.60 50.95
C ALA A 200 -10.27 5.15 50.57
N GLN A 201 -9.09 4.67 50.96
CA GLN A 201 -8.67 3.30 50.69
C GLN A 201 -9.55 2.27 51.41
N VAL A 202 -9.76 2.43 52.72
CA VAL A 202 -10.59 1.48 53.48
C VAL A 202 -12.04 1.50 53.03
N ARG A 203 -12.55 2.65 52.58
CA ARG A 203 -13.89 2.76 51.99
C ARG A 203 -14.00 1.97 50.70
N ALA A 204 -13.02 2.11 49.80
CA ALA A 204 -12.99 1.34 48.56
C ALA A 204 -12.95 -0.17 48.81
N ASP A 205 -12.07 -0.61 49.72
CA ASP A 205 -11.98 -2.02 50.11
C ASP A 205 -13.30 -2.52 50.74
N ALA A 206 -13.90 -1.69 51.60
CA ALA A 206 -15.13 -2.02 52.30
C ALA A 206 -16.34 -2.09 51.35
N GLU A 207 -16.43 -1.20 50.36
CA GLU A 207 -17.46 -1.21 49.31
C GLU A 207 -17.32 -2.44 48.41
N GLN A 208 -16.09 -2.88 48.10
CA GLN A 208 -15.88 -4.11 47.36
C GLN A 208 -16.38 -5.32 48.16
N ARG A 209 -16.10 -5.38 49.46
CA ARG A 209 -16.62 -6.44 50.33
C ARG A 209 -18.14 -6.34 50.53
N ALA A 210 -18.70 -5.13 50.59
CA ALA A 210 -20.14 -4.89 50.67
C ALA A 210 -20.87 -5.51 49.47
N LYS A 211 -20.35 -5.33 48.25
CA LYS A 211 -20.90 -5.96 47.04
C LYS A 211 -20.92 -7.49 47.13
N GLN A 212 -19.89 -8.10 47.72
CA GLN A 212 -19.86 -9.56 47.92
C GLN A 212 -20.94 -10.00 48.92
N ILE A 213 -21.08 -9.27 50.04
CA ILE A 213 -22.12 -9.55 51.03
C ILE A 213 -23.51 -9.40 50.42
N GLU A 214 -23.76 -8.34 49.64
CA GLU A 214 -25.03 -8.17 48.92
C GLU A 214 -25.34 -9.34 48.00
N GLN A 215 -24.36 -9.83 47.24
CA GLN A 215 -24.52 -11.00 46.37
C GLN A 215 -24.84 -12.29 47.14
N GLU A 216 -24.27 -12.46 48.33
CA GLU A 216 -24.53 -13.61 49.21
C GLU A 216 -25.91 -13.52 49.90
N THR A 217 -26.38 -12.30 50.18
CA THR A 217 -27.62 -12.02 50.92
C THR A 217 -28.84 -11.98 49.98
N LEU A 218 -28.71 -11.54 48.73
CA LEU A 218 -29.80 -11.41 47.76
C LEU A 218 -30.62 -12.71 47.58
N PRO A 219 -30.01 -13.91 47.44
CA PRO A 219 -30.77 -15.15 47.30
C PRO A 219 -31.52 -15.56 48.58
N ARG A 220 -31.11 -15.07 49.76
CA ARG A 220 -31.83 -15.29 51.02
C ARG A 220 -33.08 -14.41 51.05
N LEU A 221 -32.92 -13.11 50.74
CA LEU A 221 -34.04 -12.17 50.62
C LEU A 221 -35.11 -12.67 49.62
N TYR A 222 -34.70 -13.10 48.41
CA TYR A 222 -35.65 -13.62 47.43
C TYR A 222 -36.40 -14.86 47.93
N ARG A 223 -35.72 -15.76 48.65
CA ARG A 223 -36.37 -16.95 49.23
C ARG A 223 -37.40 -16.57 50.28
N GLU A 224 -37.07 -15.64 51.18
CA GLU A 224 -38.01 -15.19 52.21
C GLU A 224 -39.20 -14.42 51.63
N ILE A 225 -38.97 -13.50 50.67
CA ILE A 225 -40.07 -12.83 49.95
C ILE A 225 -40.97 -13.84 49.24
N THR A 226 -40.39 -14.86 48.60
CA THR A 226 -41.17 -15.89 47.89
C THR A 226 -42.01 -16.71 48.86
N ARG A 227 -41.46 -17.08 50.04
CA ARG A 227 -42.18 -17.77 51.11
C ARG A 227 -43.34 -16.93 51.65
N LEU A 228 -43.11 -15.65 51.94
CA LEU A 228 -44.14 -14.72 52.39
C LEU A 228 -45.25 -14.59 51.35
N ARG A 229 -44.90 -14.36 50.07
CA ARG A 229 -45.90 -14.28 48.99
C ARG A 229 -46.74 -15.54 48.89
N ALA A 230 -46.12 -16.72 48.89
CA ALA A 230 -46.84 -17.98 48.80
C ALA A 230 -47.82 -18.17 49.99
N PHE A 231 -47.38 -17.84 51.21
CA PHE A 231 -48.22 -17.92 52.40
C PHE A 231 -49.48 -17.03 52.29
N TYR A 232 -49.30 -15.74 52.01
CA TYR A 232 -50.44 -14.80 51.92
C TYR A 232 -51.32 -15.05 50.69
N GLN A 233 -50.74 -15.45 49.56
CA GLN A 233 -51.51 -15.83 48.36
C GLN A 233 -52.42 -17.03 48.61
N ASN A 234 -51.95 -18.04 49.35
CA ASN A 234 -52.77 -19.18 49.74
C ASN A 234 -53.93 -18.72 50.65
N GLN A 235 -53.67 -17.89 51.66
CA GLN A 235 -54.70 -17.34 52.54
C GLN A 235 -55.76 -16.54 51.77
N MET A 236 -55.34 -15.75 50.78
CA MET A 236 -56.26 -14.96 49.95
C MET A 236 -57.04 -15.80 48.94
N ALA A 237 -56.52 -16.94 48.50
CA ALA A 237 -57.18 -17.81 47.52
C ALA A 237 -58.39 -18.56 48.10
N GLU A 238 -58.43 -18.73 49.42
CA GLU A 238 -59.54 -19.37 50.14
C GLU A 238 -60.77 -18.45 50.31
N LEU A 239 -60.64 -17.15 49.99
CA LEU A 239 -61.68 -16.12 50.15
C LEU A 239 -62.48 -15.90 48.86
N ASP A 240 -63.82 -15.80 48.95
CA ASP A 240 -64.73 -15.45 47.86
C ASP A 240 -64.89 -13.92 47.74
N PRO A 241 -64.42 -13.30 46.63
CA PRO A 241 -64.49 -11.84 46.45
C PRO A 241 -65.90 -11.29 46.31
N ARG A 242 -66.94 -12.13 46.20
CA ARG A 242 -68.35 -11.70 46.16
C ARG A 242 -68.93 -11.41 47.54
N ILE A 243 -68.27 -11.87 48.61
CA ILE A 243 -68.67 -11.64 49.99
C ILE A 243 -67.93 -10.39 50.50
N GLU A 244 -68.66 -9.34 50.87
CA GLU A 244 -68.09 -8.04 51.24
C GLU A 244 -67.05 -8.12 52.37
N GLN A 245 -67.35 -8.90 53.42
CA GLN A 245 -66.42 -9.12 54.55
C GLN A 245 -65.13 -9.86 54.13
N GLU A 246 -65.22 -10.81 53.20
CA GLU A 246 -64.05 -11.56 52.72
C GLU A 246 -63.21 -10.72 51.73
N ALA A 247 -63.84 -9.83 50.97
CA ALA A 247 -63.14 -8.84 50.15
C ALA A 247 -62.35 -7.84 51.02
N GLU A 248 -62.92 -7.34 52.12
CA GLU A 248 -62.21 -6.48 53.07
C GLU A 248 -61.02 -7.20 53.74
N LEU A 249 -61.19 -8.48 54.08
CA LEU A 249 -60.13 -9.32 54.66
C LEU A 249 -59.00 -9.57 53.65
N ARG A 250 -59.34 -9.78 52.38
CA ARG A 250 -58.36 -9.88 51.29
C ARG A 250 -57.51 -8.62 51.17
N ASP A 251 -58.14 -7.44 51.19
CA ASP A 251 -57.43 -6.15 51.17
C ASP A 251 -56.53 -5.96 52.41
N HIS A 252 -56.96 -6.46 53.57
CA HIS A 252 -56.13 -6.47 54.77
C HIS A 252 -54.87 -7.31 54.59
N TYR A 253 -55.00 -8.55 54.10
CA TYR A 253 -53.84 -9.41 53.81
C TYR A 253 -52.91 -8.83 52.74
N GLU A 254 -53.44 -8.14 51.72
CA GLU A 254 -52.58 -7.45 50.74
C GLU A 254 -51.76 -6.31 51.37
N ARG A 255 -52.37 -5.52 52.26
CA ARG A 255 -51.67 -4.47 52.99
C ARG A 255 -50.60 -5.05 53.92
N GLU A 256 -50.92 -6.12 54.65
CA GLU A 256 -49.96 -6.76 55.56
C GLU A 256 -48.80 -7.41 54.79
N LEU A 257 -49.06 -8.08 53.67
CA LEU A 257 -48.02 -8.63 52.80
C LEU A 257 -47.07 -7.53 52.31
N ARG A 258 -47.59 -6.37 51.88
CA ARG A 258 -46.75 -5.24 51.46
C ARG A 258 -45.86 -4.75 52.60
N LEU A 259 -46.41 -4.53 53.79
CA LEU A 259 -45.64 -4.12 54.96
C LEU A 259 -44.54 -5.12 55.32
N ARG A 260 -44.84 -6.43 55.31
CA ARG A 260 -43.85 -7.47 55.60
C ARG A 260 -42.75 -7.57 54.55
N ILE A 261 -43.08 -7.40 53.27
CA ILE A 261 -42.07 -7.33 52.20
C ILE A 261 -41.18 -6.09 52.41
N ASP A 262 -41.77 -4.94 52.73
CA ASP A 262 -41.01 -3.70 52.96
C ASP A 262 -40.09 -3.83 54.19
N GLU A 263 -40.56 -4.44 55.29
CA GLU A 263 -39.75 -4.77 56.47
C GLU A 263 -38.59 -5.70 56.10
N GLU A 264 -38.84 -6.78 55.34
CA GLU A 264 -37.79 -7.71 54.92
C GLU A 264 -36.76 -7.07 53.99
N VAL A 265 -37.20 -6.24 53.03
CA VAL A 265 -36.31 -5.47 52.17
C VAL A 265 -35.48 -4.47 52.99
N HIS A 266 -36.08 -3.84 54.00
CA HIS A 266 -35.37 -2.93 54.89
C HIS A 266 -34.32 -3.65 55.73
N ASN A 267 -34.66 -4.78 56.35
CA ASN A 267 -33.73 -5.57 57.15
C ASN A 267 -32.56 -6.10 56.32
N HIS A 268 -32.81 -6.48 55.06
CA HIS A 268 -31.77 -6.96 54.15
C HIS A 268 -31.01 -5.82 53.45
N ARG A 269 -31.34 -4.55 53.73
CA ARG A 269 -30.60 -3.39 53.20
C ARG A 269 -29.27 -3.27 53.94
N LEU A 270 -28.18 -3.46 53.20
CA LEU A 270 -26.84 -3.35 53.75
C LEU A 270 -26.51 -1.90 54.14
N THR A 271 -26.15 -1.70 55.41
CA THR A 271 -25.61 -0.45 55.94
C THR A 271 -24.14 -0.64 56.28
N LEU A 272 -23.29 0.21 55.70
CA LEU A 272 -21.84 0.24 55.93
C LEU A 272 -21.48 1.42 56.84
N SER A 273 -20.74 1.15 57.92
CA SER A 273 -20.16 2.21 58.76
C SER A 273 -18.68 2.00 59.02
N LEU A 274 -17.91 3.09 58.93
CA LEU A 274 -16.47 3.13 59.18
C LEU A 274 -16.19 3.98 60.42
N ALA A 275 -15.37 3.46 61.34
CA ALA A 275 -14.93 4.22 62.52
C ALA A 275 -13.44 3.99 62.77
N LEU A 276 -12.67 5.05 62.93
CA LEU A 276 -11.26 4.96 63.31
C LEU A 276 -11.16 4.45 64.77
N LEU A 277 -10.41 3.37 64.98
CA LEU A 277 -10.14 2.80 66.31
C LEU A 277 -8.87 3.38 66.91
N ASN A 278 -7.80 3.40 66.12
CA ASN A 278 -6.53 3.96 66.53
C ASN A 278 -5.67 4.23 65.29
N TYR A 279 -4.64 5.04 65.48
CA TYR A 279 -3.56 5.14 64.51
C TYR A 279 -2.20 5.05 65.20
N ARG A 280 -1.22 4.57 64.45
CA ARG A 280 0.14 4.37 64.91
C ARG A 280 1.11 5.03 63.95
N ILE A 281 2.11 5.71 64.48
CA ILE A 281 3.25 6.24 63.72
C ILE A 281 4.47 5.37 64.04
N VAL A 282 5.08 4.79 63.01
CA VAL A 282 6.28 3.98 63.13
C VAL A 282 7.41 4.64 62.36
N ARG A 283 8.52 4.95 63.03
CA ARG A 283 9.70 5.54 62.41
C ARG A 283 10.72 4.46 62.07
N VAL A 284 11.09 4.40 60.80
CA VAL A 284 12.11 3.49 60.29
C VAL A 284 13.38 4.28 60.00
N PRO A 285 14.51 3.96 60.67
CA PRO A 285 15.76 4.67 60.46
C PRO A 285 16.35 4.34 59.09
N HIS A 286 16.49 5.34 58.23
CA HIS A 286 17.12 5.17 56.93
C HIS A 286 18.46 5.91 56.85
N ALA A 287 19.51 5.24 56.37
CA ALA A 287 20.73 5.90 55.94
C ALA A 287 20.58 6.35 54.48
N ARG A 288 20.71 7.65 54.24
CA ARG A 288 20.65 8.29 52.92
C ARG A 288 22.05 8.65 52.45
N TYR A 289 22.48 8.04 51.36
CA TYR A 289 23.78 8.22 50.73
C TYR A 289 23.64 9.16 49.54
N SER A 290 24.15 10.38 49.66
CA SER A 290 24.29 11.28 48.52
C SER A 290 25.47 10.81 47.67
N VAL A 291 25.23 10.32 46.45
CA VAL A 291 26.25 9.80 45.55
C VAL A 291 26.30 10.65 44.28
N ARG A 292 27.45 11.23 43.99
CA ARG A 292 27.69 11.97 42.74
C ARG A 292 28.22 11.00 41.69
N LEU A 293 27.44 10.81 40.64
CA LEU A 293 27.78 10.02 39.46
C LEU A 293 28.30 10.94 38.35
N GLN A 294 29.35 10.50 37.66
CA GLN A 294 29.99 11.27 36.61
C GLN A 294 30.47 10.38 35.46
N THR A 295 30.25 10.87 34.24
CA THR A 295 30.80 10.36 32.99
C THR A 295 31.42 11.52 32.20
N PRO A 296 32.13 11.26 31.10
CA PRO A 296 32.61 12.35 30.22
C PRO A 296 31.51 13.23 29.63
N HIS A 297 30.24 12.81 29.68
CA HIS A 297 29.13 13.49 29.01
C HIS A 297 28.03 13.97 29.98
N ALA A 298 27.96 13.43 31.20
CA ALA A 298 26.92 13.75 32.15
C ALA A 298 27.42 13.69 33.59
N HIS A 299 26.75 14.42 34.48
CA HIS A 299 26.93 14.27 35.92
C HIS A 299 25.57 14.39 36.61
N ARG A 300 25.37 13.64 37.69
CA ARG A 300 24.14 13.68 38.49
C ARG A 300 24.41 13.28 39.92
N THR A 301 23.71 13.90 40.87
CA THR A 301 23.71 13.44 42.26
C THR A 301 22.45 12.64 42.51
N VAL A 302 22.60 11.44 43.08
CA VAL A 302 21.50 10.54 43.43
C VAL A 302 21.52 10.28 44.93
N VAL A 303 20.34 10.07 45.52
CA VAL A 303 20.24 9.69 46.92
C VAL A 303 19.82 8.23 46.97
N LEU A 304 20.70 7.38 47.50
CA LEU A 304 20.39 5.98 47.79
C LEU A 304 19.94 5.90 49.25
N ALA A 305 18.98 5.03 49.56
CA ALA A 305 18.48 4.85 50.92
C ALA A 305 18.70 3.40 51.36
N ARG A 306 19.10 3.19 52.62
CA ARG A 306 19.19 1.87 53.26
C ARG A 306 18.34 1.87 54.51
N ASP A 307 17.45 0.91 54.63
CA ASP A 307 16.74 0.63 55.88
C ASP A 307 17.76 0.08 56.89
N LEU A 308 18.06 0.83 57.95
CA LEU A 308 19.03 0.42 58.97
C LEU A 308 18.48 -0.64 59.92
N SER A 309 17.18 -0.89 59.91
CA SER A 309 16.56 -1.92 60.74
C SER A 309 16.58 -3.31 60.10
N THR A 310 16.77 -3.43 58.78
CA THR A 310 17.07 -4.70 58.07
C THR A 310 18.46 -4.77 57.48
N GLY A 311 19.06 -3.62 57.20
CA GLY A 311 20.22 -3.51 56.32
C GLY A 311 19.87 -3.56 54.83
N ALA A 312 18.60 -3.65 54.44
CA ALA A 312 18.23 -3.70 53.03
C ALA A 312 18.45 -2.34 52.34
N LEU A 313 19.13 -2.37 51.19
CA LEU A 313 19.26 -1.19 50.32
C LEU A 313 17.98 -1.02 49.49
N LEU A 314 17.44 0.19 49.45
CA LEU A 314 16.39 0.59 48.52
C LEU A 314 17.05 0.91 47.18
N HIS A 315 17.04 -0.09 46.30
CA HIS A 315 17.65 0.05 44.98
C HIS A 315 16.87 1.03 44.10
N PRO A 316 17.55 1.93 43.39
CA PRO A 316 16.90 2.79 42.42
C PRO A 316 16.34 1.98 41.25
N ALA A 317 15.30 2.49 40.60
CA ALA A 317 14.76 1.91 39.38
C ALA A 317 15.46 2.50 38.15
N CYS A 318 15.55 1.70 37.08
CA CYS A 318 15.99 2.15 35.78
C CYS A 318 14.96 3.14 35.21
N GLU A 319 15.39 4.34 34.85
CA GLU A 319 14.52 5.38 34.27
C GLU A 319 14.09 5.08 32.82
N ALA A 320 14.60 3.99 32.23
CA ALA A 320 14.21 3.52 30.90
C ALA A 320 13.26 2.31 30.93
N CYS A 321 13.48 1.33 31.81
CA CYS A 321 12.68 0.09 31.85
C CYS A 321 11.96 -0.17 33.18
N GLY A 322 12.14 0.67 34.21
CA GLY A 322 11.51 0.53 35.53
C GLY A 322 12.09 -0.57 36.43
N HIS A 323 13.00 -1.40 35.94
CA HIS A 323 13.57 -2.50 36.72
C HIS A 323 14.54 -2.00 37.79
N ARG A 324 14.60 -2.73 38.91
CA ARG A 324 15.56 -2.54 40.00
C ARG A 324 17.00 -2.53 39.49
N LEU A 325 17.80 -1.55 39.91
CA LEU A 325 19.21 -1.42 39.51
C LEU A 325 20.16 -2.05 40.53
N GLU A 326 20.76 -3.17 40.17
CA GLU A 326 21.93 -3.75 40.88
C GLU A 326 23.25 -3.26 40.28
N SER A 327 23.21 -2.82 39.03
CA SER A 327 24.29 -2.11 38.38
C SER A 327 23.75 -0.81 37.81
N VAL A 328 24.38 0.30 38.18
CA VAL A 328 23.97 1.65 37.81
C VAL A 328 24.96 2.22 36.81
N GLU A 329 24.45 2.68 35.69
CA GLU A 329 25.18 3.45 34.69
C GLU A 329 24.45 4.78 34.45
N LEU A 330 25.22 5.83 34.14
CA LEU A 330 24.69 7.15 33.84
C LEU A 330 24.75 7.39 32.33
N CYS A 331 23.59 7.50 31.67
CA CYS A 331 23.56 7.82 30.24
C CYS A 331 24.03 9.26 29.99
N ALA A 332 24.34 9.59 28.74
CA ALA A 332 24.78 10.95 28.36
C ALA A 332 23.73 12.05 28.61
N GLY A 333 22.44 11.68 28.73
CA GLY A 333 21.37 12.58 29.15
C GLY A 333 21.21 12.71 30.67
N GLY A 334 22.02 12.02 31.48
CA GLY A 334 21.94 12.04 32.94
C GLY A 334 20.93 11.05 33.56
N HIS A 335 20.39 10.12 32.78
CA HIS A 335 19.46 9.11 33.31
C HIS A 335 20.19 7.91 33.94
N LEU A 336 19.60 7.36 35.01
CA LEU A 336 20.06 6.14 35.66
C LEU A 336 19.51 4.92 34.91
N ILE A 337 20.42 4.10 34.39
CA ILE A 337 20.05 2.97 33.55
C ILE A 337 20.74 1.67 33.94
N CYS A 338 20.08 0.57 33.63
CA CYS A 338 20.64 -0.77 33.73
C CYS A 338 21.58 -1.05 32.53
N PRO A 339 22.48 -2.04 32.63
CA PRO A 339 23.37 -2.42 31.54
C PRO A 339 22.67 -2.79 30.23
N GLU A 340 21.44 -3.29 30.29
CA GLU A 340 20.65 -3.65 29.10
C GLU A 340 20.08 -2.42 28.38
N CYS A 341 19.79 -1.36 29.13
CA CYS A 341 19.34 -0.08 28.60
C CYS A 341 20.50 0.84 28.22
N ALA A 342 21.74 0.50 28.57
CA ALA A 342 22.95 1.18 28.13
C ALA A 342 23.19 0.86 26.65
N ARG A 343 22.89 1.83 25.78
CA ARG A 343 23.07 1.70 24.33
C ARG A 343 24.29 2.53 23.90
N PRO A 344 25.50 1.94 23.83
CA PRO A 344 26.67 2.62 23.31
C PRO A 344 26.50 2.88 21.81
N CYS A 345 26.74 4.11 21.38
CA CYS A 345 26.72 4.48 19.97
C CYS A 345 27.91 3.85 19.24
N ALA A 346 27.65 3.11 18.17
CA ALA A 346 28.68 2.48 17.33
C ALA A 346 29.53 3.48 16.52
N ARG A 347 29.37 4.79 16.74
CA ARG A 347 30.10 5.87 16.03
C ARG A 347 30.94 6.73 16.96
N CYS A 348 30.36 7.19 18.07
CA CYS A 348 31.08 8.04 19.02
C CYS A 348 31.33 7.37 20.37
N GLY A 349 30.85 6.14 20.60
CA GLY A 349 30.99 5.42 21.87
C GLY A 349 30.11 5.94 23.01
N ARG A 350 29.46 7.11 22.84
CA ARG A 350 28.55 7.70 23.84
C ARG A 350 27.40 6.73 24.15
N VAL A 351 27.17 6.48 25.45
CA VAL A 351 26.07 5.66 25.94
C VAL A 351 24.82 6.53 26.12
N GLU A 352 23.74 6.19 25.41
CA GLU A 352 22.42 6.80 25.58
C GLU A 352 21.38 5.74 25.88
N CYS A 353 20.33 6.11 26.61
CA CYS A 353 19.19 5.21 26.83
C CYS A 353 18.16 5.35 25.70
N PRO A 354 17.24 4.38 25.55
CA PRO A 354 16.16 4.47 24.56
C PRO A 354 15.31 5.75 24.72
N THR A 355 15.07 6.20 25.97
CA THR A 355 14.34 7.43 26.28
C THR A 355 15.07 8.69 25.79
N CYS A 356 16.41 8.68 25.73
CA CYS A 356 17.21 9.78 25.18
C CYS A 356 17.31 9.76 23.65
N GLY A 357 16.74 8.76 22.97
CA GLY A 357 16.69 8.70 21.52
C GLY A 357 17.75 7.81 20.86
N ALA A 358 18.43 6.95 21.63
CA ALA A 358 19.26 5.89 21.07
C ALA A 358 18.41 4.94 20.22
N GLN A 359 18.76 4.77 18.95
CA GLN A 359 17.99 3.96 17.99
C GLN A 359 18.92 3.09 17.15
N ARG A 360 18.37 2.04 16.53
CA ARG A 360 19.12 1.19 15.60
C ARG A 360 19.10 1.79 14.20
N CYS A 361 20.26 1.81 13.55
CA CYS A 361 20.38 2.16 12.15
C CYS A 361 19.62 1.15 11.28
N ALA A 362 18.69 1.61 10.45
CA ALA A 362 17.90 0.77 9.55
C ALA A 362 18.75 0.05 8.46
N ARG A 363 20.03 0.40 8.32
CA ARG A 363 20.95 -0.23 7.35
C ARG A 363 21.88 -1.28 7.94
N CYS A 364 22.53 -0.98 9.07
CA CYS A 364 23.49 -1.92 9.68
C CYS A 364 23.00 -2.55 10.99
N GLY A 365 21.86 -2.13 11.53
CA GLY A 365 21.32 -2.64 12.80
C GLY A 365 22.02 -2.14 14.07
N GLU A 366 23.14 -1.44 13.92
CA GLU A 366 23.92 -0.88 15.03
C GLU A 366 23.21 0.30 15.71
N VAL A 367 23.46 0.45 17.01
CA VAL A 367 22.92 1.57 17.80
C VAL A 367 23.62 2.87 17.43
N VAL A 368 22.83 3.92 17.23
CA VAL A 368 23.27 5.31 17.07
C VAL A 368 22.61 6.23 18.07
N CYS A 369 23.39 7.14 18.65
CA CYS A 369 22.92 8.20 19.54
C CYS A 369 22.16 9.31 18.77
N GLY A 370 21.49 10.19 19.52
CA GLY A 370 20.74 11.32 18.98
C GLY A 370 21.54 12.26 18.07
N GLU A 371 22.86 12.36 18.27
CA GLU A 371 23.75 13.20 17.47
C GLU A 371 24.30 12.48 16.22
N CYS A 372 24.61 11.18 16.32
CA CYS A 372 25.17 10.39 15.20
C CYS A 372 24.10 9.80 14.28
N ARG A 373 22.83 9.93 14.64
CA ARG A 373 21.71 9.51 13.81
C ARG A 373 21.33 10.57 12.80
N VAL A 374 20.85 10.13 11.65
CA VAL A 374 20.32 10.94 10.57
C VAL A 374 18.96 10.37 10.18
N THR A 375 17.94 11.21 10.17
CA THR A 375 16.60 10.83 9.70
C THR A 375 16.52 11.07 8.20
N CYS A 376 16.21 10.03 7.43
CA CYS A 376 16.09 10.13 5.98
C CYS A 376 14.90 11.02 5.58
N ALA A 377 15.12 12.07 4.79
CA ALA A 377 14.06 12.97 4.35
C ALA A 377 13.04 12.35 3.37
N VAL A 378 13.28 11.11 2.88
CA VAL A 378 12.41 10.42 1.92
C VAL A 378 11.60 9.31 2.58
N CYS A 379 12.25 8.41 3.33
CA CYS A 379 11.58 7.26 3.96
C CYS A 379 11.42 7.38 5.48
N SER A 380 11.88 8.47 6.09
CA SER A 380 11.83 8.74 7.54
C SER A 380 12.56 7.74 8.44
N ASN A 381 13.20 6.70 7.87
CA ASN A 381 14.03 5.77 8.62
C ASN A 381 15.28 6.46 9.19
N VAL A 382 15.67 6.03 10.39
CA VAL A 382 16.89 6.49 11.05
C VAL A 382 18.09 5.64 10.60
N VAL A 383 19.15 6.31 10.17
CA VAL A 383 20.41 5.70 9.75
C VAL A 383 21.59 6.38 10.46
N CYS A 384 22.74 5.73 10.52
CA CYS A 384 23.97 6.38 10.97
C CYS A 384 24.48 7.36 9.91
N ARG A 385 25.31 8.33 10.31
CA ARG A 385 25.96 9.29 9.38
C ARG A 385 26.66 8.61 8.19
N ASP A 386 27.32 7.46 8.40
CA ASP A 386 27.99 6.71 7.32
C ASP A 386 27.04 6.07 6.31
N HIS A 387 25.77 5.91 6.66
CA HIS A 387 24.75 5.34 5.78
C HIS A 387 23.79 6.42 5.23
N SER A 388 24.21 7.68 5.34
CA SER A 388 23.51 8.84 4.81
C SER A 388 24.39 9.64 3.86
N GLY A 389 23.75 10.31 2.91
CA GLY A 389 24.38 11.29 2.04
C GLY A 389 23.47 12.49 1.84
N THR A 390 24.05 13.57 1.32
CA THR A 390 23.32 14.80 0.99
C THR A 390 22.87 14.77 -0.45
N CYS A 391 21.60 15.04 -0.73
CA CYS A 391 21.16 15.22 -2.11
C CYS A 391 21.66 16.58 -2.65
N PRO A 392 22.38 16.63 -3.78
CA PRO A 392 22.92 17.87 -4.32
C PRO A 392 21.83 18.83 -4.84
N LEU A 393 20.63 18.32 -5.16
CA LEU A 393 19.53 19.16 -5.66
C LEU A 393 18.72 19.86 -4.57
N CYS A 394 18.41 19.18 -3.45
CA CYS A 394 17.60 19.78 -2.37
C CYS A 394 18.37 20.02 -1.06
N GLY A 395 19.64 19.61 -0.98
CA GLY A 395 20.47 19.74 0.23
C GLY A 395 20.05 18.87 1.41
N ARG A 396 18.99 18.03 1.26
CA ARG A 396 18.48 17.19 2.35
C ARG A 396 19.33 15.94 2.56
N GLN A 397 19.40 15.50 3.82
CA GLN A 397 20.00 14.22 4.19
C GLN A 397 19.07 13.05 3.84
N VAL A 398 19.63 12.05 3.18
CA VAL A 398 18.93 10.86 2.71
C VAL A 398 19.77 9.63 2.98
N CYS A 399 19.16 8.50 3.31
CA CYS A 399 19.91 7.25 3.42
C CYS A 399 20.43 6.81 2.04
N HIS A 400 21.52 6.05 1.99
CA HIS A 400 22.04 5.51 0.73
C HIS A 400 21.04 4.60 -0.02
N ALA A 401 19.96 4.14 0.64
CA ALA A 401 18.86 3.43 -0.04
C ALA A 401 18.07 4.34 -0.98
N CYS A 402 17.84 5.57 -0.50
CA CYS A 402 17.02 6.56 -1.18
C CYS A 402 17.87 7.49 -2.05
N LEU A 403 19.18 7.25 -2.14
CA LEU A 403 20.09 7.96 -3.03
C LEU A 403 20.42 7.03 -4.21
N ARG A 404 20.12 7.47 -5.42
CA ARG A 404 20.40 6.72 -6.66
C ARG A 404 21.01 7.66 -7.69
N GLU A 405 21.85 7.09 -8.55
CA GLU A 405 22.44 7.81 -9.67
C GLU A 405 21.46 7.88 -10.84
N CYS A 406 21.43 9.01 -11.53
CA CYS A 406 20.72 9.12 -12.79
C CYS A 406 21.43 8.26 -13.85
N ALA A 407 20.68 7.42 -14.58
CA ALA A 407 21.24 6.55 -15.62
C ALA A 407 21.82 7.29 -16.85
N VAL A 408 21.62 8.61 -16.96
CA VAL A 408 22.13 9.43 -18.07
C VAL A 408 23.33 10.28 -17.63
N CYS A 409 23.20 11.05 -16.55
CA CYS A 409 24.26 11.97 -16.10
C CYS A 409 25.07 11.47 -14.89
N HIS A 410 24.76 10.28 -14.37
CA HIS A 410 25.41 9.64 -13.22
C HIS A 410 25.43 10.46 -11.91
N THR A 411 24.70 11.57 -11.85
CA THR A 411 24.61 12.37 -10.64
C THR A 411 23.69 11.69 -9.63
N ALA A 412 24.21 11.41 -8.44
CA ALA A 412 23.45 10.82 -7.32
C ALA A 412 22.45 11.83 -6.74
N GLN A 413 21.17 11.49 -6.76
CA GLN A 413 20.07 12.32 -6.26
C GLN A 413 19.11 11.49 -5.41
N CYS A 414 18.29 12.14 -4.59
CA CYS A 414 17.27 11.42 -3.84
C CYS A 414 16.18 10.91 -4.78
N LEU A 415 15.57 9.78 -4.43
CA LEU A 415 14.50 9.16 -5.22
C LEU A 415 13.30 10.10 -5.47
N ALA A 416 13.09 11.12 -4.64
CA ALA A 416 12.03 12.11 -4.87
C ALA A 416 12.24 12.96 -6.14
N HIS A 417 13.47 13.07 -6.66
CA HIS A 417 13.77 13.82 -7.88
C HIS A 417 13.95 12.94 -9.11
N LEU A 418 13.94 11.62 -8.92
CA LEU A 418 14.20 10.64 -9.96
C LEU A 418 12.90 9.96 -10.35
N LEU A 419 12.66 9.81 -11.66
CA LEU A 419 11.52 9.07 -12.18
C LEU A 419 12.02 7.94 -13.09
N PRO A 420 11.37 6.77 -13.08
CA PRO A 420 11.72 5.66 -13.95
C PRO A 420 11.38 5.99 -15.41
N CYS A 421 12.28 5.64 -16.32
CA CYS A 421 12.03 5.64 -17.75
C CYS A 421 11.11 4.46 -18.11
N GLN A 422 10.02 4.71 -18.84
CA GLN A 422 9.08 3.64 -19.22
C GLN A 422 9.67 2.63 -20.22
N ALA A 423 10.74 2.97 -20.94
CA ALA A 423 11.38 2.06 -21.90
C ALA A 423 12.38 1.10 -21.23
N CYS A 424 13.23 1.57 -20.32
CA CYS A 424 14.31 0.76 -19.72
C CYS A 424 14.17 0.50 -18.21
N GLY A 425 13.20 1.12 -17.54
CA GLY A 425 12.99 1.00 -16.09
C GLY A 425 14.00 1.79 -15.23
N GLU A 426 15.14 2.19 -15.80
CA GLU A 426 16.15 2.96 -15.11
C GLU A 426 15.69 4.38 -14.74
N VAL A 427 16.23 4.92 -13.66
CA VAL A 427 15.81 6.22 -13.13
C VAL A 427 16.58 7.39 -13.75
N ALA A 428 15.85 8.45 -14.11
CA ALA A 428 16.39 9.67 -14.68
C ALA A 428 15.98 10.93 -13.88
N CYS A 429 16.90 11.87 -13.76
CA CYS A 429 16.64 13.16 -13.14
C CYS A 429 15.80 14.07 -14.04
N ALA A 430 15.29 15.17 -13.48
CA ALA A 430 14.40 16.08 -14.20
C ALA A 430 15.02 16.69 -15.47
N SER A 431 16.34 16.87 -15.53
CA SER A 431 17.04 17.41 -16.70
C SER A 431 17.37 16.37 -17.77
N CYS A 432 17.32 15.07 -17.44
CA CYS A 432 17.65 13.98 -18.35
C CYS A 432 16.43 13.14 -18.72
N ARG A 433 15.23 13.70 -18.53
CA ARG A 433 13.97 13.07 -18.88
C ARG A 433 13.10 14.02 -19.67
N GLU A 434 12.35 13.46 -20.60
CA GLU A 434 11.41 14.18 -21.45
C GLU A 434 10.10 13.40 -21.52
N GLY A 435 9.01 14.12 -21.79
CA GLY A 435 7.69 13.54 -22.01
C GLY A 435 7.45 13.27 -23.48
N CYS A 436 6.90 12.11 -23.83
CA CYS A 436 6.46 11.86 -25.20
C CYS A 436 5.18 12.64 -25.49
N ALA A 437 5.16 13.44 -26.55
CA ALA A 437 3.99 14.24 -26.93
C ALA A 437 2.76 13.41 -27.33
N THR A 438 2.93 12.12 -27.66
CA THR A 438 1.83 11.21 -28.02
C THR A 438 1.25 10.46 -26.83
N CYS A 439 2.06 9.73 -26.05
CA CYS A 439 1.56 8.90 -24.95
C CYS A 439 1.62 9.57 -23.57
N GLY A 440 2.29 10.73 -23.44
CA GLY A 440 2.52 11.40 -22.17
C GLY A 440 3.49 10.68 -21.22
N GLY A 441 4.03 9.52 -21.63
CA GLY A 441 5.00 8.76 -20.85
C GLY A 441 6.31 9.52 -20.63
N THR A 442 6.97 9.25 -19.51
CA THR A 442 8.28 9.82 -19.17
C THR A 442 9.40 8.88 -19.60
N PHE A 443 10.33 9.39 -20.38
CA PHE A 443 11.46 8.64 -20.93
C PHE A 443 12.76 9.39 -20.66
N CYS A 444 13.87 8.66 -20.52
CA CYS A 444 15.18 9.30 -20.47
C CYS A 444 15.58 9.78 -21.87
N THR A 445 16.48 10.77 -21.96
CA THR A 445 16.92 11.37 -23.23
C THR A 445 17.54 10.38 -24.22
N ASN A 446 17.98 9.20 -23.76
CA ASN A 446 18.48 8.13 -24.64
C ASN A 446 17.35 7.38 -25.37
N HIS A 447 16.15 7.37 -24.80
CA HIS A 447 14.96 6.71 -25.37
C HIS A 447 13.95 7.71 -25.96
N THR A 448 14.35 8.96 -26.12
CA THR A 448 13.60 9.98 -26.84
C THR A 448 14.34 10.46 -28.08
N GLY A 449 13.61 11.11 -28.97
CA GLY A 449 14.12 11.84 -30.13
C GLY A 449 13.15 12.95 -30.51
N SER A 450 13.61 13.92 -31.29
CA SER A 450 12.78 15.01 -31.78
C SER A 450 12.32 14.76 -33.21
N CYS A 451 11.06 15.08 -33.50
CA CYS A 451 10.55 14.98 -34.86
C CYS A 451 11.11 16.12 -35.72
N ALA A 452 11.73 15.78 -36.86
CA ALA A 452 12.28 16.75 -37.81
C ALA A 452 11.24 17.70 -38.44
N ARG A 453 9.93 17.45 -38.25
CA ARG A 453 8.82 18.26 -38.77
C ARG A 453 8.19 19.18 -37.73
N CYS A 454 7.73 18.65 -36.60
CA CYS A 454 7.10 19.48 -35.57
C CYS A 454 8.04 19.93 -34.45
N GLY A 455 9.27 19.40 -34.38
CA GLY A 455 10.24 19.71 -33.32
C GLY A 455 9.89 19.15 -31.94
N GLN A 456 8.72 18.53 -31.77
CA GLN A 456 8.31 17.92 -30.51
C GLN A 456 9.09 16.63 -30.23
N VAL A 457 9.16 16.28 -28.95
CA VAL A 457 9.85 15.08 -28.46
C VAL A 457 8.90 13.90 -28.38
N PHE A 458 9.37 12.74 -28.84
CA PHE A 458 8.64 11.49 -28.83
C PHE A 458 9.52 10.36 -28.29
N CYS A 459 8.92 9.30 -27.74
CA CYS A 459 9.65 8.07 -27.45
C CYS A 459 10.02 7.36 -28.77
N ARG A 460 11.02 6.48 -28.73
CA ARG A 460 11.48 5.73 -29.91
C ARG A 460 10.38 4.92 -30.59
N ASP A 461 9.36 4.47 -29.86
CA ASP A 461 8.22 3.72 -30.44
C ASP A 461 7.29 4.60 -31.28
N HIS A 462 7.21 5.90 -30.98
CA HIS A 462 6.38 6.86 -31.72
C HIS A 462 7.16 7.64 -32.79
N LEU A 463 8.43 7.30 -32.99
CA LEU A 463 9.29 7.82 -34.05
C LEU A 463 9.55 6.75 -35.09
N GLY A 464 9.64 7.16 -36.35
CA GLY A 464 10.17 6.36 -37.44
C GLY A 464 11.12 7.18 -38.30
N ALA A 465 12.04 6.50 -38.98
CA ALA A 465 12.94 7.15 -39.93
C ALA A 465 12.35 7.09 -41.34
N CYS A 466 12.38 8.21 -42.07
CA CYS A 466 12.02 8.20 -43.48
C CYS A 466 13.02 7.34 -44.27
N ALA A 467 12.53 6.38 -45.07
CA ALA A 467 13.39 5.46 -45.83
C ALA A 467 14.23 6.13 -46.92
N VAL A 468 13.93 7.39 -47.27
CA VAL A 468 14.62 8.16 -48.32
C VAL A 468 15.71 9.06 -47.74
N CYS A 469 15.41 9.85 -46.71
CA CYS A 469 16.37 10.81 -46.14
C CYS A 469 16.89 10.46 -44.74
N GLY A 470 16.36 9.41 -44.10
CA GLY A 470 16.73 9.01 -42.74
C GLY A 470 16.23 9.93 -41.63
N ALA A 471 15.52 11.02 -41.95
CA ALA A 471 15.03 11.95 -40.94
C ALA A 471 14.00 11.28 -40.00
N GLU A 472 14.20 11.43 -38.68
CA GLU A 472 13.26 10.94 -37.66
C GLU A 472 12.00 11.80 -37.65
N CYS A 473 10.85 11.19 -37.90
CA CYS A 473 9.54 11.84 -37.87
C CYS A 473 8.63 11.06 -36.94
N CYS A 474 7.69 11.75 -36.27
CA CYS A 474 6.65 11.04 -35.54
C CYS A 474 5.72 10.32 -36.52
N HIS A 475 5.09 9.22 -36.09
CA HIS A 475 4.20 8.43 -36.95
C HIS A 475 3.13 9.26 -37.69
N PRO A 476 2.50 10.30 -37.10
CA PRO A 476 1.57 11.15 -37.83
C PRO A 476 2.16 11.90 -39.03
N HIS A 477 3.47 12.14 -39.05
CA HIS A 477 4.18 12.77 -40.18
C HIS A 477 4.87 11.74 -41.09
N LEU A 478 4.54 10.45 -40.92
CA LEU A 478 4.99 9.37 -41.78
C LEU A 478 3.80 8.73 -42.48
N GLU A 479 3.91 8.62 -43.80
CA GLU A 479 3.00 7.80 -44.60
C GLU A 479 3.71 6.55 -45.11
N GLN A 480 2.98 5.47 -45.31
CA GLN A 480 3.53 4.23 -45.85
C GLN A 480 3.34 4.18 -47.36
N CYS A 481 4.41 3.90 -48.10
CA CYS A 481 4.32 3.66 -49.53
C CYS A 481 3.37 2.48 -49.81
N ARG A 482 2.34 2.66 -50.62
CA ARG A 482 1.38 1.59 -50.96
C ARG A 482 2.03 0.38 -51.64
N THR A 483 3.15 0.59 -52.33
CA THR A 483 3.82 -0.48 -53.10
C THR A 483 4.78 -1.31 -52.24
N CYS A 484 5.55 -0.69 -51.34
CA CYS A 484 6.60 -1.38 -50.58
C CYS A 484 6.48 -1.25 -49.05
N GLY A 485 5.50 -0.50 -48.55
CA GLY A 485 5.24 -0.32 -47.12
C GLY A 485 6.25 0.56 -46.37
N VAL A 486 7.31 1.03 -47.03
CA VAL A 486 8.34 1.83 -46.34
C VAL A 486 7.79 3.19 -45.88
N PRO A 487 8.19 3.67 -44.69
CA PRO A 487 7.76 4.96 -44.16
C PRO A 487 8.42 6.13 -44.90
N LEU A 488 7.61 7.13 -45.25
CA LEU A 488 8.00 8.32 -46.00
C LEU A 488 7.57 9.55 -45.22
N CYS A 489 8.47 10.54 -45.11
CA CYS A 489 8.05 11.84 -44.64
C CYS A 489 7.28 12.59 -45.74
N GLU A 490 6.53 13.61 -45.36
CA GLU A 490 5.71 14.43 -46.28
C GLU A 490 6.46 14.99 -47.51
N ALA A 491 7.78 15.22 -47.42
CA ALA A 491 8.54 15.70 -48.58
C ALA A 491 8.89 14.60 -49.60
N HIS A 492 8.82 13.33 -49.20
CA HIS A 492 9.17 12.19 -50.05
C HIS A 492 7.95 11.30 -50.35
N VAL A 493 6.75 11.74 -49.96
CA VAL A 493 5.51 11.10 -50.38
C VAL A 493 5.01 11.76 -51.66
N MET A 494 4.63 10.94 -52.63
CA MET A 494 3.94 11.40 -53.82
C MET A 494 2.57 10.73 -53.91
N ALA A 495 1.54 11.50 -54.28
CA ALA A 495 0.22 10.94 -54.51
C ALA A 495 0.15 10.35 -55.93
N CYS A 496 -0.24 9.08 -56.04
CA CYS A 496 -0.46 8.47 -57.35
C CYS A 496 -1.62 9.17 -58.07
N GLY A 497 -1.37 9.68 -59.28
CA GLY A 497 -2.39 10.37 -60.08
C GLY A 497 -3.60 9.53 -60.50
N GLY A 498 -3.55 8.19 -60.32
CA GLY A 498 -4.68 7.30 -60.60
C GLY A 498 -5.50 6.90 -59.38
N CYS A 499 -4.86 6.57 -58.26
CA CYS A 499 -5.56 6.08 -57.06
C CYS A 499 -5.45 6.99 -55.83
N GLY A 500 -4.71 8.10 -55.93
CA GLY A 500 -4.44 9.02 -54.83
C GLY A 500 -3.52 8.47 -53.73
N ALA A 501 -3.15 7.20 -53.78
CA ALA A 501 -2.39 6.57 -52.71
C ALA A 501 -0.93 7.05 -52.66
N PRO A 502 -0.34 7.11 -51.45
CA PRO A 502 1.05 7.50 -51.26
C PRO A 502 2.02 6.49 -51.86
N VAL A 503 2.97 6.99 -52.62
CA VAL A 503 4.06 6.21 -53.23
C VAL A 503 5.40 6.91 -53.05
N CYS A 504 6.45 6.12 -52.89
CA CYS A 504 7.81 6.65 -52.80
C CYS A 504 8.38 7.00 -54.20
N PRO A 505 9.45 7.81 -54.28
CA PRO A 505 10.11 8.15 -55.53
C PRO A 505 10.56 6.96 -56.38
N ALA A 506 10.95 5.85 -55.75
CA ALA A 506 11.35 4.65 -56.46
C ALA A 506 10.18 3.89 -57.12
N HIS A 507 8.94 4.07 -56.64
CA HIS A 507 7.74 3.37 -57.14
C HIS A 507 6.75 4.30 -57.85
N ALA A 508 7.20 5.51 -58.18
CA ALA A 508 6.44 6.50 -58.90
C ALA A 508 7.16 6.83 -60.20
N GLU A 509 6.52 6.48 -61.31
CA GLU A 509 6.99 6.90 -62.63
C GLU A 509 6.06 7.98 -63.17
N GLY A 510 6.63 9.02 -63.79
CA GLY A 510 5.85 10.09 -64.38
C GLY A 510 5.12 9.62 -65.65
N CYS A 511 3.84 9.95 -65.76
CA CYS A 511 3.11 9.75 -67.01
C CYS A 511 3.80 10.52 -68.15
N ALA A 512 4.02 9.86 -69.28
CA ALA A 512 4.71 10.46 -70.43
C ALA A 512 4.01 11.70 -71.02
N VAL A 513 2.71 11.87 -70.75
CA VAL A 513 1.88 12.96 -71.28
C VAL A 513 1.79 14.12 -70.28
N CYS A 514 1.37 13.86 -69.03
CA CYS A 514 1.11 14.92 -68.04
C CYS A 514 2.16 15.01 -66.92
N GLY A 515 3.14 14.12 -66.87
CA GLY A 515 4.18 14.09 -65.85
C GLY A 515 3.71 13.63 -64.46
N THR A 516 2.41 13.41 -64.23
CA THR A 516 1.89 13.01 -62.92
C THR A 516 2.46 11.65 -62.50
N PRO A 517 2.93 11.49 -61.25
CA PRO A 517 3.46 10.22 -60.77
C PRO A 517 2.37 9.15 -60.72
N VAL A 518 2.67 7.97 -61.24
CA VAL A 518 1.75 6.82 -61.28
C VAL A 518 2.42 5.61 -60.65
N CYS A 519 1.68 4.89 -59.82
CA CYS A 519 2.17 3.65 -59.22
C CYS A 519 2.16 2.51 -60.24
N ALA A 520 2.89 1.44 -59.93
CA ALA A 520 2.99 0.30 -60.83
C ALA A 520 1.63 -0.34 -61.20
N ALA A 521 0.65 -0.29 -60.29
CA ALA A 521 -0.68 -0.85 -60.52
C ALA A 521 -1.60 0.05 -61.34
N CYS A 522 -1.38 1.37 -61.35
CA CYS A 522 -2.24 2.34 -62.05
C CYS A 522 -1.64 2.84 -63.37
N GLY A 523 -0.37 2.51 -63.63
CA GLY A 523 0.35 2.94 -64.82
C GLY A 523 0.50 1.80 -65.82
N GLU A 524 0.02 2.00 -67.03
CA GLU A 524 0.19 1.07 -68.16
C GLU A 524 1.32 1.51 -69.07
N THR A 525 2.01 0.55 -69.71
CA THR A 525 3.09 0.85 -70.66
C THR A 525 2.52 0.96 -72.07
N CYS A 526 2.77 2.08 -72.73
CA CYS A 526 2.38 2.28 -74.12
C CYS A 526 3.09 1.27 -75.04
N ALA A 527 2.35 0.48 -75.82
CA ALA A 527 2.92 -0.54 -76.70
C ALA A 527 3.79 0.04 -77.83
N SER A 528 3.49 1.26 -78.32
CA SER A 528 4.25 1.89 -79.41
C SER A 528 5.46 2.69 -78.95
N THR A 529 5.39 3.34 -77.78
CA THR A 529 6.48 4.21 -77.29
C THR A 529 7.26 3.63 -76.11
N ASN A 530 6.79 2.52 -75.53
CA ASN A 530 7.34 1.88 -74.33
C ASN A 530 7.46 2.82 -73.11
N ARG A 531 6.65 3.88 -73.06
CA ARG A 531 6.61 4.85 -71.94
C ARG A 531 5.35 4.65 -71.09
N ARG A 532 5.44 4.97 -69.79
CA ARG A 532 4.34 4.79 -68.83
C ARG A 532 3.25 5.86 -68.96
N LEU A 533 2.00 5.45 -68.90
CA LEU A 533 0.82 6.28 -69.03
C LEU A 533 -0.10 6.12 -67.81
N CYS A 534 -0.71 7.21 -67.36
CA CYS A 534 -1.79 7.12 -66.38
C CYS A 534 -3.09 6.69 -67.07
N HIS A 535 -4.04 6.14 -66.30
CA HIS A 535 -5.33 5.68 -66.82
C HIS A 535 -6.08 6.72 -67.68
N ALA A 536 -5.88 8.03 -67.41
CA ALA A 536 -6.56 9.10 -68.14
C ALA A 536 -6.00 9.30 -69.56
N HIS A 537 -4.75 8.87 -69.81
CA HIS A 537 -4.04 9.05 -71.08
C HIS A 537 -3.80 7.73 -71.83
N VAL A 538 -4.31 6.61 -71.32
CA VAL A 538 -4.33 5.32 -72.00
C VAL A 538 -5.54 5.27 -72.93
N VAL A 539 -5.32 4.88 -74.18
CA VAL A 539 -6.37 4.43 -75.11
C VAL A 539 -6.03 3.02 -75.58
N ALA A 540 -7.05 2.20 -75.86
CA ALA A 540 -6.82 0.82 -76.29
C ALA A 540 -6.87 0.71 -77.82
N CYS A 541 -5.94 -0.07 -78.40
CA CYS A 541 -6.02 -0.48 -79.79
C CYS A 541 -7.29 -1.31 -80.01
N ALA A 542 -8.16 -0.91 -80.93
CA ALA A 542 -9.40 -1.65 -81.21
C ALA A 542 -9.18 -3.05 -81.82
N ALA A 543 -7.99 -3.34 -82.34
CA ALA A 543 -7.66 -4.64 -82.92
C ALA A 543 -7.10 -5.64 -81.89
N CYS A 544 -6.17 -5.19 -81.03
CA CYS A 544 -5.43 -6.09 -80.12
C CYS A 544 -5.59 -5.76 -78.62
N GLY A 545 -6.28 -4.67 -78.27
CA GLY A 545 -6.46 -4.23 -76.88
C GLY A 545 -5.23 -3.60 -76.23
N ALA A 546 -4.11 -3.48 -76.95
CA ALA A 546 -2.87 -2.91 -76.41
C ALA A 546 -3.06 -1.43 -75.99
N ALA A 547 -2.45 -1.06 -74.86
CA ALA A 547 -2.46 0.30 -74.33
C ALA A 547 -1.58 1.22 -75.18
N LEU A 548 -2.12 2.38 -75.57
CA LEU A 548 -1.46 3.36 -76.42
C LEU A 548 -1.61 4.77 -75.81
N SER A 549 -0.65 5.64 -76.12
CA SER A 549 -0.84 7.07 -75.93
C SER A 549 -1.69 7.62 -77.08
N ARG A 550 -2.48 8.67 -76.83
CA ARG A 550 -3.28 9.31 -77.88
C ARG A 550 -2.42 9.85 -79.04
N GLU A 551 -1.19 10.27 -78.76
CA GLU A 551 -0.27 10.81 -79.77
C GLU A 551 0.30 9.71 -80.68
N ALA A 552 0.52 8.50 -80.14
CA ALA A 552 1.09 7.38 -80.88
C ALA A 552 0.03 6.38 -81.37
N ALA A 553 -1.26 6.74 -81.29
CA ALA A 553 -2.36 5.95 -81.79
C ALA A 553 -2.92 6.58 -83.06
N GLY A 554 -2.89 5.84 -84.17
CA GLY A 554 -3.63 6.20 -85.38
C GLY A 554 -5.14 6.10 -85.14
N ARG A 555 -5.93 6.91 -85.84
CA ARG A 555 -7.40 6.82 -85.82
C ARG A 555 -7.91 6.18 -87.10
N CYS A 556 -8.82 5.23 -86.97
CA CYS A 556 -9.53 4.69 -88.12
C CYS A 556 -10.39 5.79 -88.76
N ALA A 557 -10.17 6.12 -90.02
CA ALA A 557 -10.99 7.11 -90.71
C ALA A 557 -12.46 6.70 -90.94
N THR A 558 -12.84 5.46 -90.60
CA THR A 558 -14.19 4.92 -90.75
C THR A 558 -14.95 4.83 -89.42
N CYS A 559 -14.32 4.31 -88.36
CA CYS A 559 -14.98 4.15 -87.05
C CYS A 559 -14.40 5.05 -85.94
N ASP A 560 -13.41 5.88 -86.24
CA ASP A 560 -12.70 6.78 -85.30
C ASP A 560 -12.01 6.08 -84.10
N ASN A 561 -11.99 4.75 -84.07
CA ASN A 561 -11.29 3.99 -83.04
C ASN A 561 -9.77 4.10 -83.18
N PHE A 562 -9.07 4.03 -82.04
CA PHE A 562 -7.61 4.05 -81.96
C PHE A 562 -7.00 2.72 -82.41
N ILE A 563 -5.88 2.79 -83.13
CA ILE A 563 -5.16 1.66 -83.70
C ILE A 563 -3.66 1.88 -83.48
N CYS A 564 -2.91 0.84 -83.11
CA CYS A 564 -1.45 0.91 -83.03
C CYS A 564 -0.80 0.85 -84.43
N ASP A 565 0.47 1.24 -84.52
CA ASP A 565 1.22 1.26 -85.79
C ASP A 565 1.24 -0.10 -86.52
N GLU A 566 1.26 -1.22 -85.80
CA GLU A 566 1.22 -2.55 -86.40
C GLU A 566 -0.10 -2.87 -87.12
N HIS A 567 -1.22 -2.35 -86.61
CA HIS A 567 -2.56 -2.61 -87.16
C HIS A 567 -3.08 -1.45 -88.02
N ALA A 568 -2.37 -0.32 -88.04
CA ALA A 568 -2.68 0.82 -88.87
C ALA A 568 -2.37 0.51 -90.33
N THR A 569 -3.39 0.55 -91.19
CA THR A 569 -3.22 0.31 -92.63
C THR A 569 -3.67 1.53 -93.43
N GLU A 570 -2.84 1.99 -94.36
CA GLU A 570 -3.16 3.14 -95.21
C GLU A 570 -3.86 2.71 -96.50
N CYS A 571 -4.94 3.40 -96.86
CA CYS A 571 -5.58 3.22 -98.15
C CYS A 571 -4.69 3.76 -99.27
N LEU A 572 -4.27 2.91 -100.22
CA LEU A 572 -3.39 3.35 -101.32
C LEU A 572 -4.02 4.47 -102.17
N SER A 573 -5.36 4.53 -102.27
CA SER A 573 -6.06 5.52 -103.10
C SER A 573 -6.28 6.87 -102.41
N CYS A 574 -6.59 6.94 -101.11
CA CYS A 574 -6.84 8.22 -100.42
C CYS A 574 -5.89 8.54 -99.25
N GLY A 575 -5.05 7.60 -98.82
CA GLY A 575 -4.06 7.80 -97.74
C GLY A 575 -4.65 7.80 -96.34
N LYS A 576 -5.96 7.58 -96.20
CA LYS A 576 -6.61 7.47 -94.89
C LYS A 576 -6.19 6.16 -94.21
N VAL A 577 -5.89 6.25 -92.91
CA VAL A 577 -5.60 5.10 -92.04
C VAL A 577 -6.91 4.39 -91.68
N GLY A 578 -6.93 3.07 -91.78
CA GLY A 578 -8.03 2.21 -91.39
C GLY A 578 -7.59 1.06 -90.49
N CYS A 579 -8.53 0.52 -89.71
CA CYS A 579 -8.30 -0.69 -88.94
C CYS A 579 -8.52 -1.93 -89.81
N PRO A 580 -7.99 -3.10 -89.43
CA PRO A 580 -8.14 -4.32 -90.21
C PRO A 580 -9.59 -4.71 -90.53
N GLN A 581 -10.54 -4.36 -89.63
CA GLN A 581 -11.97 -4.66 -89.84
C GLN A 581 -12.65 -3.81 -90.93
N HIS A 582 -12.13 -2.61 -91.23
CA HIS A 582 -12.75 -1.68 -92.17
C HIS A 582 -11.96 -1.55 -93.48
N MET A 583 -10.86 -2.28 -93.63
CA MET A 583 -10.01 -2.23 -94.81
C MET A 583 -10.19 -3.52 -95.61
N ALA A 584 -10.52 -3.38 -96.88
CA ALA A 584 -10.70 -4.51 -97.79
C ALA A 584 -9.49 -4.64 -98.72
N GLU A 585 -9.03 -5.87 -98.94
CA GLU A 585 -7.97 -6.15 -99.91
C GLU A 585 -8.51 -6.22 -101.33
N CYS A 586 -7.86 -5.53 -102.26
CA CYS A 586 -8.18 -5.63 -103.68
C CYS A 586 -7.86 -7.04 -104.19
N LEU A 587 -8.81 -7.73 -104.85
CA LEU A 587 -8.55 -9.06 -105.41
C LEU A 587 -7.52 -9.04 -106.55
N VAL A 588 -7.33 -7.88 -107.20
CA VAL A 588 -6.38 -7.70 -108.30
C VAL A 588 -4.97 -7.40 -107.78
N CYS A 589 -4.80 -6.32 -106.99
CA CYS A 589 -3.47 -5.89 -106.53
C CYS A 589 -3.11 -6.32 -105.09
N GLY A 590 -4.02 -6.93 -104.34
CA GLY A 590 -3.79 -7.38 -102.96
C GLY A 590 -3.53 -6.26 -101.95
N GLN A 591 -3.74 -4.99 -102.31
CA GLN A 591 -3.52 -3.85 -101.41
C GLN A 591 -4.79 -3.49 -100.64
N PRO A 592 -4.66 -2.96 -99.41
CA PRO A 592 -5.80 -2.56 -98.59
C PRO A 592 -6.37 -1.21 -99.06
N TYR A 593 -7.70 -1.13 -99.14
CA TYR A 593 -8.44 0.09 -99.47
C TYR A 593 -9.58 0.31 -98.48
N CYS A 594 -9.91 1.58 -98.25
CA CYS A 594 -11.06 1.94 -97.44
C CYS A 594 -12.37 1.74 -98.22
N PRO A 595 -13.52 1.59 -97.53
CA PRO A 595 -14.81 1.29 -98.16
C PRO A 595 -15.26 2.41 -99.11
N ALA A 596 -14.89 3.66 -98.83
CA ALA A 596 -15.19 4.80 -99.70
C ALA A 596 -14.43 4.74 -101.05
N CYS A 597 -13.21 4.21 -101.05
CA CYS A 597 -12.42 4.04 -102.27
C CYS A 597 -12.72 2.73 -102.98
N MET A 598 -13.20 1.70 -102.29
CA MET A 598 -13.57 0.41 -102.88
C MET A 598 -14.97 -0.01 -102.43
N PRO A 599 -16.03 0.66 -102.89
CA PRO A 599 -17.40 0.35 -102.47
C PRO A 599 -17.89 -1.03 -102.95
N SER A 600 -17.37 -1.53 -104.06
CA SER A 600 -17.74 -2.84 -104.63
C SER A 600 -17.01 -4.03 -103.99
N GLY A 601 -15.95 -3.79 -103.20
CA GLY A 601 -15.19 -4.82 -102.47
C GLY A 601 -14.33 -5.77 -103.31
N SER A 602 -14.38 -5.72 -104.65
CA SER A 602 -13.71 -6.70 -105.53
C SER A 602 -12.46 -6.16 -106.22
N ALA A 603 -12.48 -4.93 -106.71
CA ALA A 603 -11.35 -4.30 -107.41
C ALA A 603 -11.23 -2.82 -107.03
N CYS A 604 -10.00 -2.34 -106.86
CA CYS A 604 -9.75 -0.95 -106.50
C CYS A 604 -9.90 -0.02 -107.72
N PRO A 605 -10.11 1.30 -107.51
CA PRO A 605 -10.28 2.25 -108.62
C PRO A 605 -9.12 2.25 -109.61
N ILE A 606 -7.89 2.09 -109.10
CA ILE A 606 -6.67 2.04 -109.91
C ILE A 606 -6.69 0.82 -110.83
N CYS A 607 -7.03 -0.35 -110.30
CA CYS A 607 -7.12 -1.59 -111.07
C CYS A 607 -8.38 -1.72 -111.93
N ASN A 608 -9.40 -0.89 -111.69
CA ASN A 608 -10.66 -0.94 -112.44
C ASN A 608 -10.67 0.03 -113.63
N HIS A 609 -10.08 1.22 -113.46
CA HIS A 609 -10.12 2.27 -114.48
C HIS A 609 -8.80 2.45 -115.24
N PHE A 610 -7.68 1.89 -114.79
CA PHE A 610 -6.36 1.92 -115.48
C PHE A 610 -5.80 3.30 -115.87
N GLU A 611 -6.42 4.40 -115.46
CA GLU A 611 -6.06 5.77 -115.87
C GLU A 611 -5.38 6.61 -114.78
N HIS A 612 -5.16 6.04 -113.59
CA HIS A 612 -4.88 6.82 -112.36
C HIS A 612 -3.43 6.72 -111.87
N GLY A 613 -2.45 6.54 -112.77
CA GLY A 613 -1.03 6.44 -112.41
C GLY A 613 -0.10 7.29 -113.27
N GLU A 614 1.14 7.48 -112.82
CA GLU A 614 2.21 8.10 -113.58
C GLU A 614 2.66 7.15 -114.70
N PRO A 615 2.63 7.55 -115.99
CA PRO A 615 3.08 6.69 -117.07
C PRO A 615 4.57 6.40 -116.93
N LEU A 616 4.95 5.14 -117.13
CA LEU A 616 6.33 4.69 -117.06
C LEU A 616 6.78 4.16 -118.41
N GLU A 617 8.02 4.46 -118.75
CA GLU A 617 8.71 3.71 -119.80
C GLU A 617 8.91 2.26 -119.35
N ALA A 618 8.75 1.31 -120.27
CA ALA A 618 8.86 -0.11 -119.98
C ALA A 618 10.23 -0.48 -119.33
N SER A 619 11.27 0.31 -119.62
CA SER A 619 12.62 0.19 -119.03
C SER A 619 12.64 0.34 -117.51
N ALA A 620 11.80 1.23 -116.95
CA ALA A 620 11.74 1.47 -115.51
C ALA A 620 11.12 0.30 -114.73
N VAL A 621 10.33 -0.55 -115.38
CA VAL A 621 9.69 -1.73 -114.76
C VAL A 621 10.66 -2.91 -114.72
N TRP A 622 11.60 -3.00 -115.65
CA TRP A 622 12.63 -4.06 -115.66
C TRP A 622 13.70 -3.86 -114.58
N ALA A 623 13.83 -2.64 -114.06
CA ALA A 623 14.69 -2.34 -112.93
C ALA A 623 14.11 -2.87 -111.60
N LEU A 624 12.85 -3.35 -111.58
CA LEU A 624 12.25 -3.94 -110.40
C LEU A 624 12.85 -5.31 -110.11
N GLU A 625 13.35 -5.47 -108.89
CA GLU A 625 13.96 -6.70 -108.44
C GLU A 625 12.86 -7.73 -108.13
N GLY A 626 12.95 -8.94 -108.70
CA GLY A 626 12.00 -10.02 -108.46
C GLY A 626 10.79 -10.08 -109.40
N LEU A 627 10.78 -9.30 -110.50
CA LEU A 627 9.74 -9.42 -111.51
C LEU A 627 9.74 -10.83 -112.15
N PRO A 628 8.58 -11.50 -112.32
CA PRO A 628 8.53 -12.86 -112.90
C PRO A 628 9.15 -12.92 -114.30
N ARG A 629 10.16 -13.78 -114.50
CA ARG A 629 10.85 -13.93 -115.79
C ARG A 629 9.91 -14.21 -116.98
N ARG A 630 8.80 -14.93 -116.74
CA ARG A 630 7.76 -15.21 -117.75
C ARG A 630 7.11 -13.94 -118.31
N TRP A 631 7.12 -12.84 -117.57
CA TRP A 631 6.57 -11.57 -118.03
C TRP A 631 7.49 -10.80 -118.96
N MET A 632 8.76 -11.17 -119.13
CA MET A 632 9.72 -10.34 -119.89
C MET A 632 9.21 -9.98 -121.29
N THR A 633 8.55 -10.90 -121.99
CA THR A 633 7.98 -10.65 -123.31
C THR A 633 6.69 -9.85 -123.24
N ALA A 634 5.82 -10.15 -122.27
CA ALA A 634 4.54 -9.46 -122.09
C ALA A 634 4.74 -8.02 -121.62
N ALA A 635 5.61 -7.80 -120.65
CA ALA A 635 5.96 -6.51 -120.08
C ALA A 635 6.53 -5.52 -121.11
N ARG A 636 7.27 -6.00 -122.13
CA ARG A 636 7.85 -5.12 -123.17
C ARG A 636 6.83 -4.43 -124.06
N SER A 637 5.64 -4.99 -124.17
CA SER A 637 4.58 -4.50 -125.07
C SER A 637 3.33 -4.06 -124.31
N ALA A 638 3.45 -3.91 -122.98
CA ALA A 638 2.43 -3.30 -122.15
C ALA A 638 2.72 -1.81 -121.98
N SER A 639 1.66 -1.01 -121.94
CA SER A 639 1.75 0.36 -121.43
C SER A 639 1.74 0.29 -119.91
N TRP A 640 2.70 0.93 -119.24
CA TRP A 640 2.88 0.83 -117.80
C TRP A 640 2.57 2.13 -117.08
N TRP A 641 2.03 1.98 -115.87
CA TRP A 641 1.79 3.07 -114.94
C TRP A 641 2.23 2.68 -113.54
N ARG A 642 2.60 3.70 -112.75
CA ARG A 642 2.93 3.55 -111.33
C ARG A 642 2.06 4.45 -110.46
N VAL A 643 1.63 3.89 -109.34
CA VAL A 643 1.03 4.63 -108.23
C VAL A 643 1.88 4.36 -107.00
N ARG A 644 2.43 5.41 -106.40
CA ARG A 644 3.23 5.32 -105.17
C ARG A 644 2.49 6.02 -104.04
N ARG A 645 2.39 5.36 -102.88
CA ARG A 645 1.99 6.01 -101.63
C ARG A 645 2.68 5.35 -100.45
N GLY A 646 3.32 6.16 -99.62
CA GLY A 646 4.19 5.67 -98.55
C GLY A 646 5.28 4.76 -99.11
N GLU A 647 5.46 3.61 -98.46
CA GLU A 647 6.48 2.61 -98.83
C GLU A 647 6.03 1.62 -99.91
N ARG A 648 4.83 1.76 -100.48
CA ARG A 648 4.28 0.80 -101.45
C ARG A 648 4.13 1.44 -102.83
N CYS A 649 4.67 0.76 -103.83
CA CYS A 649 4.57 1.15 -105.24
C CYS A 649 3.77 0.09 -105.99
N LEU A 650 2.59 0.46 -106.48
CA LEU A 650 1.78 -0.36 -107.37
C LEU A 650 2.14 -0.02 -108.83
N TYR A 651 2.54 -1.03 -109.58
CA TYR A 651 2.81 -0.99 -111.00
C TYR A 651 1.72 -1.80 -111.71
N TYR A 652 1.12 -1.24 -112.75
CA TYR A 652 0.20 -1.99 -113.59
C TYR A 652 0.49 -1.74 -115.06
N GLY A 653 0.47 -2.82 -115.84
CA GLY A 653 0.79 -2.86 -117.25
C GLY A 653 -0.39 -3.41 -118.05
N VAL A 654 -0.88 -2.66 -119.03
CA VAL A 654 -2.05 -3.02 -119.83
C VAL A 654 -1.65 -3.40 -121.25
N ARG A 655 -2.12 -4.54 -121.74
CA ARG A 655 -2.03 -5.03 -123.14
C ARG A 655 -3.43 -5.32 -123.66
N PRO A 656 -3.65 -5.50 -124.97
CA PRO A 656 -4.99 -5.83 -125.49
C PRO A 656 -5.66 -7.06 -124.84
N THR A 657 -4.90 -8.03 -124.35
CA THR A 657 -5.41 -9.30 -123.79
C THR A 657 -4.99 -9.60 -122.36
N HIS A 658 -4.03 -8.86 -121.78
CA HIS A 658 -3.46 -9.17 -120.46
C HIS A 658 -3.31 -7.91 -119.61
N LEU A 659 -3.58 -8.03 -118.31
CA LEU A 659 -3.27 -7.06 -117.27
C LEU A 659 -2.19 -7.64 -116.36
N LEU A 660 -1.07 -6.93 -116.25
CA LEU A 660 0.04 -7.27 -115.37
C LEU A 660 0.02 -6.32 -114.17
N VAL A 661 0.06 -6.86 -112.95
CA VAL A 661 0.08 -6.05 -111.72
C VAL A 661 1.23 -6.48 -110.84
N ALA A 662 2.14 -5.56 -110.55
CA ALA A 662 3.22 -5.77 -109.60
C ALA A 662 3.12 -4.76 -108.46
N VAL A 663 3.26 -5.21 -107.22
CA VAL A 663 3.44 -4.35 -106.06
C VAL A 663 4.88 -4.51 -105.60
N ALA A 664 5.58 -3.39 -105.44
CA ALA A 664 6.93 -3.37 -104.87
C ALA A 664 6.96 -2.56 -103.58
N ASP A 665 7.94 -2.88 -102.73
CA ASP A 665 8.30 -2.07 -101.57
C ASP A 665 9.05 -0.79 -102.00
N ALA A 666 9.41 0.05 -101.03
CA ALA A 666 10.12 1.32 -101.28
C ALA A 666 11.49 1.13 -101.92
N ALA A 667 12.10 -0.05 -101.76
CA ALA A 667 13.38 -0.43 -102.34
C ALA A 667 13.24 -0.97 -103.78
N GLY A 668 12.01 -1.08 -104.30
CA GLY A 668 11.74 -1.57 -105.66
C GLY A 668 11.73 -3.09 -105.78
N ARG A 669 11.66 -3.83 -104.65
CA ARG A 669 11.54 -5.29 -104.66
C ARG A 669 10.08 -5.69 -104.77
N VAL A 670 9.76 -6.54 -105.74
CA VAL A 670 8.40 -6.99 -106.01
C VAL A 670 7.92 -7.93 -104.91
N VAL A 671 6.94 -7.47 -104.13
CA VAL A 671 6.29 -8.22 -103.05
C VAL A 671 5.10 -9.04 -103.56
N LEU A 672 4.49 -8.61 -104.66
CA LEU A 672 3.39 -9.31 -105.30
C LEU A 672 3.45 -9.10 -106.82
N ALA A 673 3.31 -10.16 -107.59
CA ALA A 673 3.11 -10.08 -109.04
C ALA A 673 1.94 -10.98 -109.46
N ARG A 674 0.96 -10.42 -110.18
CA ARG A 674 -0.22 -11.14 -110.66
C ARG A 674 -0.53 -10.78 -112.12
N GLU A 675 -0.84 -11.79 -112.89
CA GLU A 675 -1.21 -11.69 -114.30
C GLU A 675 -2.67 -12.12 -114.46
N PHE A 676 -3.41 -11.33 -115.21
CA PHE A 676 -4.82 -11.54 -115.46
C PHE A 676 -5.09 -11.48 -116.95
N PHE A 677 -5.87 -12.44 -117.45
CA PHE A 677 -6.40 -12.40 -118.79
C PHE A 677 -7.59 -11.44 -118.84
N MET A 678 -7.58 -10.53 -119.81
CA MET A 678 -8.65 -9.55 -120.02
C MET A 678 -9.58 -10.03 -121.12
N ARG A 679 -10.85 -10.26 -120.77
CA ARG A 679 -11.89 -10.55 -121.77
C ARG A 679 -12.87 -9.37 -121.84
N PRO A 680 -13.00 -8.71 -123.01
CA PRO A 680 -13.98 -7.66 -123.19
C PRO A 680 -15.39 -8.25 -123.13
N MET A 681 -16.25 -7.67 -122.29
CA MET A 681 -17.66 -8.00 -122.18
C MET A 681 -18.50 -7.07 -123.08
N PRO A 682 -19.70 -7.49 -123.50
CA PRO A 682 -20.55 -6.71 -124.41
C PRO A 682 -21.02 -5.36 -123.83
N ASP A 683 -20.99 -5.20 -122.52
CA ASP A 683 -21.36 -3.98 -121.79
C ASP A 683 -20.20 -2.98 -121.65
N GLY A 684 -19.05 -3.26 -122.28
CA GLY A 684 -17.86 -2.43 -122.21
C GLY A 684 -17.00 -2.65 -120.95
N SER A 685 -17.41 -3.56 -120.05
CA SER A 685 -16.59 -3.94 -118.89
C SER A 685 -15.53 -5.00 -119.24
N LEU A 686 -14.43 -5.05 -118.48
CA LEU A 686 -13.37 -6.04 -118.65
C LEU A 686 -13.49 -7.11 -117.55
N HIS A 687 -13.77 -8.35 -117.94
CA HIS A 687 -13.77 -9.46 -116.99
C HIS A 687 -12.36 -10.01 -116.84
N LEU A 688 -11.77 -9.85 -115.66
CA LEU A 688 -10.44 -10.36 -115.34
C LEU A 688 -10.54 -11.81 -114.86
N ARG A 689 -9.78 -12.71 -115.49
CA ARG A 689 -9.60 -14.10 -114.99
C ARG A 689 -8.13 -14.31 -114.66
N ARG A 690 -7.84 -14.74 -113.44
CA ARG A 690 -6.47 -14.96 -112.97
C ARG A 690 -5.87 -16.19 -113.65
N GLU A 691 -4.66 -16.07 -114.17
CA GLU A 691 -3.87 -17.25 -114.55
C GLU A 691 -3.26 -17.88 -113.29
N HIS A 692 -3.26 -19.20 -113.21
CA HIS A 692 -2.75 -19.94 -112.05
C HIS A 692 -1.25 -19.74 -111.85
#